data_AF-A0A9P6Z363-F1
#
_entry.id   AF-A0A9P6Z363-F1
#
_cell.length_a   1.000
_cell.length_b   1.000
_cell.length_c   1.000
_cell.angle_alpha   90.00
_cell.angle_beta   90.00
_cell.angle_gamma   90.00
#
_symmetry.space_group_name_H-M   'P 1'
#
loop_
_entity.id
_entity.type
_entity.pdbx_description
1 polymer ?
#
loop_
_entity_poly.entity_id
_entity_poly.type
_entity_poly.pdbx_seq_one_letter_code
_entity_poly.pdbx_strand_id
1 'polypeptide(L)'
;MQTTESLWHDNSHSTEEYTVPPELLQSLRQHALFQRTNNESFLQKITCSMHLRTYGTRDIIIVEGEPARAMFFLLKGSVDVCSADFERIYANLPQGSCFGEIGILYSMPRTATVIARSRCIVASLTAEEVNNILPHYPEVERMLRFEAEERLAVLNKSKSLKTADKISLKPLTERNIEDSTGTHQLLQKIPYFQGCPEEFLHLVSLKVEPRHYAPNAMIIKKGEYGNELIFIISGTVEFTKPTKEGSEDAVPITRFGPGDYFGDISVLLNTPRATDARAVTALELYILKKSDFIQVLDHFPSLLDHFKSMAESSLNQLKSMTGMDVVMETADTPISPLIHQEPSPEGPSFTIPPSSVCSTTTDQDPTLLPPTAANVLKNTETRRRRASVAIWSDPNLVALANRNLKPSQEISKLSLESVIQPLDSKPFEPKTSSWLGLLNEDILSRIVNHLDLNSILRLSTVSKKCREFIQQNDKIFTLLDLSQINKKVTDSNIKHIMRLVGHCHPRHLNLSQCFYLTDDGFKELVGSMSDIETMDLNSCWLLTDKSLSLIATACPQLTRLDLSNCRKISDIGIFRLLDEKASRDYPTLKELSLSYCKKLSDMTMQHLAHYCSSTLEYLNIQRCTRITDQGFSTWTETRFPLLKFLNLNDCSFLTDQAIAYLVYAAPHLNHLSLSFCCALSDSAIERLAVLQELHDLDVSFCGAAVSDLSVRTLLSSQSVFLLNIRGCVRVTDSAVQSILELGRLKTLNISQCPGISTNAKEIIRGSEKLQRLIA
;
A
#
# COMPACT_ATOMS: atom_id res chain seq x y z
N MET A 1 -54.78 0.17 42.78
CA MET A 1 -54.21 1.47 43.17
C MET A 1 -53.41 1.93 41.96
N GLN A 2 -53.98 2.68 41.02
CA GLN A 2 -54.31 4.12 41.05
C GLN A 2 -53.08 5.03 41.16
N THR A 3 -52.83 5.78 40.07
CA THR A 3 -52.25 7.16 40.01
C THR A 3 -50.82 7.36 40.52
N THR A 4 -50.02 8.28 39.96
CA THR A 4 -50.36 9.51 39.21
C THR A 4 -49.58 9.67 37.90
N GLU A 5 -50.28 10.13 36.86
CA GLU A 5 -49.71 11.01 35.84
C GLU A 5 -49.87 12.45 36.33
N SER A 6 -48.86 13.32 36.14
CA SER A 6 -49.10 14.77 36.07
C SER A 6 -47.92 15.55 35.47
N LEU A 7 -48.13 16.05 34.25
CA LEU A 7 -47.96 17.45 33.87
C LEU A 7 -46.64 18.17 34.24
N TRP A 8 -45.82 18.38 33.21
CA TRP A 8 -45.35 19.75 32.88
C TRP A 8 -45.71 20.01 31.42
N HIS A 9 -46.70 20.87 31.18
CA HIS A 9 -47.09 21.33 29.84
C HIS A 9 -46.28 22.59 29.48
N ASP A 10 -46.26 22.89 28.18
CA ASP A 10 -45.75 24.08 27.49
C ASP A 10 -45.21 25.26 28.32
N ASN A 11 -44.00 25.70 27.98
CA ASN A 11 -43.72 27.12 27.96
C ASN A 11 -42.85 27.52 26.76
N SER A 12 -43.11 28.70 26.21
CA SER A 12 -42.61 29.12 24.89
C SER A 12 -41.21 29.74 24.93
N HIS A 13 -40.40 29.44 23.91
CA HIS A 13 -39.25 30.24 23.45
C HIS A 13 -38.33 30.84 24.53
N SER A 14 -37.51 30.01 25.17
CA SER A 14 -36.24 30.41 25.75
C SER A 14 -35.08 29.76 24.98
N THR A 15 -34.29 30.57 24.27
CA THR A 15 -33.04 30.11 23.66
C THR A 15 -31.97 29.96 24.73
N GLU A 16 -31.95 28.80 25.41
CA GLU A 16 -30.81 28.42 26.23
C GLU A 16 -29.61 28.15 25.31
N GLU A 17 -28.59 29.01 25.39
CA GLU A 17 -27.33 28.78 24.71
C GLU A 17 -26.62 27.58 25.35
N TYR A 18 -26.76 26.40 24.75
CA TYR A 18 -25.98 25.21 25.14
C TYR A 18 -24.48 25.50 24.95
N THR A 19 -23.83 25.95 26.04
CA THR A 19 -22.39 26.26 26.06
C THR A 19 -21.56 24.99 25.89
N VAL A 20 -21.28 24.65 24.63
CA VAL A 20 -20.41 23.54 24.25
C VAL A 20 -19.07 23.61 25.01
N PRO A 21 -18.63 22.54 25.68
CA PRO A 21 -17.32 22.50 26.33
C PRO A 21 -16.22 22.78 25.28
N PRO A 22 -15.44 23.87 25.41
CA PRO A 22 -14.52 24.31 24.35
C PRO A 22 -13.41 23.28 24.08
N GLU A 23 -12.99 22.56 25.12
CA GLU A 23 -12.03 21.45 25.04
C GLU A 23 -12.55 20.29 24.18
N LEU A 24 -13.85 19.98 24.26
CA LEU A 24 -14.47 18.90 23.49
C LEU A 24 -14.55 19.28 22.01
N LEU A 25 -15.03 20.50 21.70
CA LEU A 25 -15.07 21.02 20.34
C LEU A 25 -13.65 21.13 19.73
N GLN A 26 -12.65 21.54 20.54
CA GLN A 26 -11.26 21.59 20.12
C GLN A 26 -10.65 20.20 19.88
N SER A 27 -11.02 19.21 20.69
CA SER A 27 -10.62 17.80 20.50
C SER A 27 -11.26 17.20 19.24
N LEU A 28 -12.55 17.48 19.00
CA LEU A 28 -13.27 17.02 17.81
C LEU A 28 -12.76 17.68 16.52
N ARG A 29 -12.44 18.99 16.51
CA ARG A 29 -11.74 19.64 15.38
C ARG A 29 -10.38 18.98 15.05
N GLN A 30 -9.71 18.40 16.05
CA GLN A 30 -8.43 17.69 15.87
C GLN A 30 -8.60 16.20 15.53
N HIS A 31 -9.82 15.65 15.60
CA HIS A 31 -10.10 14.26 15.34
C HIS A 31 -9.99 13.93 13.84
N ALA A 32 -9.32 12.83 13.47
CA ALA A 32 -8.90 12.56 12.08
C ALA A 32 -10.06 12.58 11.05
N LEU A 33 -11.25 12.10 11.44
CA LEU A 33 -12.47 12.19 10.63
C LEU A 33 -12.88 13.64 10.32
N PHE A 34 -12.79 14.53 11.30
CA PHE A 34 -13.40 15.86 11.27
C PHE A 34 -12.43 16.97 10.87
N GLN A 35 -11.11 16.71 10.84
CA GLN A 35 -10.12 17.59 10.22
C GLN A 35 -10.43 17.91 8.75
N ARG A 36 -11.20 17.05 8.06
CA ARG A 36 -11.64 17.25 6.67
C ARG A 36 -12.95 18.03 6.53
N THR A 37 -13.70 18.21 7.61
CA THR A 37 -15.03 18.84 7.58
C THR A 37 -14.93 20.31 8.00
N ASN A 38 -14.79 21.21 7.02
CA ASN A 38 -14.81 22.67 7.24
C ASN A 38 -16.20 23.22 7.65
N ASN A 39 -17.09 22.37 8.18
CA ASN A 39 -18.46 22.71 8.52
C ASN A 39 -18.61 22.86 10.04
N GLU A 40 -18.34 24.06 10.54
CA GLU A 40 -18.49 24.42 11.96
C GLU A 40 -19.92 24.19 12.48
N SER A 41 -20.96 24.36 11.66
CA SER A 41 -22.34 24.11 12.09
C SER A 41 -22.63 22.63 12.37
N PHE A 42 -22.02 21.73 11.60
CA PHE A 42 -22.03 20.29 11.89
C PHE A 42 -21.24 19.99 13.17
N LEU A 43 -20.04 20.55 13.34
CA LEU A 43 -19.21 20.32 14.53
C LEU A 43 -19.85 20.84 15.82
N GLN A 44 -20.51 22.00 15.79
CA GLN A 44 -21.31 22.50 16.90
C GLN A 44 -22.47 21.54 17.21
N LYS A 45 -23.29 21.21 16.20
CA LYS A 45 -24.50 20.39 16.38
C LYS A 45 -24.20 18.97 16.85
N ILE A 46 -23.15 18.32 16.33
CA ILE A 46 -22.72 17.01 16.80
C ILE A 46 -22.13 17.07 18.21
N THR A 47 -21.44 18.15 18.59
CA THR A 47 -20.87 18.29 19.95
C THR A 47 -21.95 18.51 21.01
N CYS A 48 -23.03 19.25 20.70
CA CYS A 48 -24.19 19.37 21.58
C CYS A 48 -24.89 18.02 21.84
N SER A 49 -24.77 17.07 20.92
CA SER A 49 -25.31 15.70 21.01
C SER A 49 -24.31 14.65 21.53
N MET A 50 -23.19 15.04 22.13
CA MET A 50 -22.21 14.08 22.64
C MET A 50 -22.29 13.90 24.17
N HIS A 51 -22.48 12.65 24.60
CA HIS A 51 -22.41 12.25 26.00
C HIS A 51 -21.02 11.70 26.35
N LEU A 52 -20.34 12.33 27.30
CA LEU A 52 -19.02 11.91 27.79
C LEU A 52 -19.12 10.68 28.70
N ARG A 53 -18.24 9.70 28.47
CA ARG A 53 -18.07 8.49 29.28
C ARG A 53 -16.60 8.31 29.65
N THR A 54 -16.34 7.74 30.83
CA THR A 54 -15.00 7.38 31.30
C THR A 54 -14.93 5.88 31.52
N TYR A 55 -13.84 5.26 31.08
CA TYR A 55 -13.59 3.83 31.20
C TYR A 55 -12.24 3.58 31.88
N GLY A 56 -12.19 2.60 32.79
CA GLY A 56 -10.98 2.09 33.42
C GLY A 56 -10.10 1.27 32.46
N THR A 57 -8.91 0.88 32.91
CA THR A 57 -8.05 -0.03 32.15
C THR A 57 -8.61 -1.45 32.22
N ARG A 58 -8.77 -2.09 31.06
CA ARG A 58 -9.47 -3.36 30.78
C ARG A 58 -11.01 -3.31 30.77
N ASP A 59 -11.63 -2.14 30.87
CA ASP A 59 -13.07 -2.01 30.67
C ASP A 59 -13.46 -2.31 29.22
N ILE A 60 -14.53 -3.10 29.03
CA ILE A 60 -15.09 -3.38 27.70
C ILE A 60 -16.07 -2.25 27.31
N ILE A 61 -15.85 -1.65 26.14
CA ILE A 61 -16.62 -0.51 25.62
C ILE A 61 -17.65 -0.97 24.57
N ILE A 62 -17.33 -2.03 23.83
CA ILE A 62 -18.18 -2.67 22.83
C ILE A 62 -17.95 -4.18 22.92
N VAL A 63 -19.02 -4.99 22.86
CA VAL A 63 -18.93 -6.45 22.65
C VAL A 63 -19.33 -6.78 21.20
N GLU A 64 -18.60 -7.68 20.55
CA GLU A 64 -18.95 -8.21 19.22
C GLU A 64 -20.34 -8.89 19.23
N GLY A 65 -21.12 -8.70 18.15
CA GLY A 65 -22.46 -9.29 18.01
C GLY A 65 -23.62 -8.52 18.68
N GLU A 66 -23.34 -7.55 19.55
CA GLU A 66 -24.38 -6.70 20.14
C GLU A 66 -25.09 -5.79 19.10
N PRO A 67 -26.32 -5.30 19.38
CA PRO A 67 -26.93 -4.25 18.57
C PRO A 67 -26.16 -2.92 18.70
N ALA A 68 -25.84 -2.28 17.57
CA ALA A 68 -25.14 -1.01 17.55
C ALA A 68 -26.06 0.16 17.98
N ARG A 69 -25.86 0.68 19.20
CA ARG A 69 -26.68 1.77 19.78
C ARG A 69 -26.01 3.15 19.76
N ALA A 70 -24.69 3.22 19.63
CA ALA A 70 -23.91 4.46 19.59
C ALA A 70 -22.58 4.28 18.84
N MET A 71 -22.02 5.37 18.32
CA MET A 71 -20.61 5.48 17.89
C MET A 71 -19.78 6.26 18.93
N PHE A 72 -18.45 6.09 18.89
CA PHE A 72 -17.57 6.58 19.94
C PHE A 72 -16.32 7.30 19.40
N PHE A 73 -15.92 8.38 20.08
CA PHE A 73 -14.72 9.17 19.77
C PHE A 73 -13.78 9.19 20.97
N LEU A 74 -12.54 8.73 20.79
CA LEU A 74 -11.56 8.57 21.86
C LEU A 74 -10.81 9.89 22.15
N LEU A 75 -11.33 10.65 23.11
CA LEU A 75 -10.79 11.96 23.48
C LEU A 75 -9.47 11.87 24.25
N LYS A 76 -9.28 10.80 25.03
CA LYS A 76 -8.08 10.52 25.83
C LYS A 76 -7.95 9.01 26.07
N GLY A 77 -6.71 8.50 26.09
CA GLY A 77 -6.41 7.08 26.33
C GLY A 77 -6.13 6.30 25.04
N SER A 78 -6.24 4.98 25.12
CA SER A 78 -6.00 4.03 24.02
C SER A 78 -6.89 2.81 24.21
N VAL A 79 -7.40 2.26 23.10
CA VAL A 79 -8.25 1.06 23.10
C VAL A 79 -7.67 -0.01 22.17
N ASP A 80 -7.86 -1.27 22.51
CA ASP A 80 -7.57 -2.42 21.64
C ASP A 80 -8.89 -2.95 21.06
N VAL A 81 -8.91 -3.20 19.76
CA VAL A 81 -10.03 -3.80 19.02
C VAL A 81 -9.71 -5.27 18.82
N CYS A 82 -10.59 -6.17 19.24
CA CYS A 82 -10.34 -7.61 19.26
C CYS A 82 -11.55 -8.45 18.86
N SER A 83 -11.32 -9.75 18.70
CA SER A 83 -12.36 -10.78 18.59
C SER A 83 -13.18 -10.93 19.89
N ALA A 84 -14.38 -11.49 19.77
CA ALA A 84 -15.24 -11.89 20.89
C ALA A 84 -14.54 -12.82 21.92
N ASP A 85 -13.60 -13.64 21.46
CA ASP A 85 -12.81 -14.58 22.27
C ASP A 85 -11.58 -13.94 22.94
N PHE A 86 -11.31 -12.66 22.68
CA PHE A 86 -10.12 -11.90 23.11
C PHE A 86 -8.76 -12.44 22.61
N GLU A 87 -8.70 -13.53 21.84
CA GLU A 87 -7.46 -14.15 21.35
C GLU A 87 -6.70 -13.27 20.35
N ARG A 88 -7.42 -12.48 19.55
CA ARG A 88 -6.86 -11.74 18.41
C ARG A 88 -7.15 -10.26 18.54
N ILE A 89 -6.11 -9.45 18.73
CA ILE A 89 -6.17 -7.99 18.59
C ILE A 89 -6.10 -7.67 17.09
N TYR A 90 -7.17 -7.12 16.54
CA TYR A 90 -7.27 -6.68 15.15
C TYR A 90 -6.59 -5.32 14.91
N ALA A 91 -6.63 -4.42 15.91
CA ALA A 91 -5.98 -3.10 15.85
C ALA A 91 -5.79 -2.52 17.25
N ASN A 92 -4.75 -1.69 17.44
CA ASN A 92 -4.68 -0.72 18.53
C ASN A 92 -5.14 0.65 18.00
N LEU A 93 -5.99 1.35 18.76
CA LEU A 93 -6.48 2.68 18.41
C LEU A 93 -6.00 3.72 19.44
N PRO A 94 -5.18 4.71 19.03
CA PRO A 94 -4.72 5.79 19.89
C PRO A 94 -5.78 6.89 20.07
N GLN A 95 -5.54 7.78 21.03
CA GLN A 95 -6.27 9.04 21.21
C GLN A 95 -6.48 9.78 19.87
N GLY A 96 -7.69 10.29 19.62
CA GLY A 96 -8.09 10.89 18.35
C GLY A 96 -8.68 9.91 17.33
N SER A 97 -9.00 8.68 17.76
CA SER A 97 -9.66 7.64 16.93
C SER A 97 -11.16 7.52 17.21
N CYS A 98 -11.94 7.25 16.15
CA CYS A 98 -13.35 6.83 16.24
C CYS A 98 -13.45 5.31 16.13
N PHE A 99 -14.42 4.72 16.83
CA PHE A 99 -14.77 3.31 16.74
C PHE A 99 -16.27 3.06 16.98
N GLY A 100 -16.78 1.94 16.46
CA GLY A 100 -18.18 1.54 16.58
C GLY A 100 -19.12 2.13 15.53
N GLU A 101 -18.61 2.96 14.60
CA GLU A 101 -19.34 3.62 13.52
C GLU A 101 -20.02 2.65 12.55
N ILE A 102 -19.35 1.54 12.22
CA ILE A 102 -19.76 0.58 11.18
C ILE A 102 -21.17 0.04 11.44
N GLY A 103 -21.45 -0.38 12.67
CA GLY A 103 -22.76 -0.96 13.02
C GLY A 103 -23.91 0.05 12.96
N ILE A 104 -23.62 1.34 13.17
CA ILE A 104 -24.61 2.42 13.05
C ILE A 104 -24.87 2.72 11.57
N LEU A 105 -23.81 3.04 10.83
CA LEU A 105 -23.89 3.48 9.44
C LEU A 105 -24.47 2.41 8.50
N TYR A 106 -24.15 1.14 8.75
CA TYR A 106 -24.61 0.00 7.93
C TYR A 106 -25.76 -0.79 8.59
N SER A 107 -26.29 -0.35 9.73
CA SER A 107 -27.37 -1.04 10.48
C SER A 107 -27.07 -2.51 10.77
N MET A 108 -25.84 -2.80 11.24
CA MET A 108 -25.33 -4.14 11.52
C MET A 108 -25.03 -4.34 13.00
N PRO A 109 -25.02 -5.59 13.51
CA PRO A 109 -24.42 -5.91 14.80
C PRO A 109 -22.96 -5.47 14.90
N ARG A 110 -22.46 -5.32 16.13
CA ARG A 110 -21.07 -4.91 16.40
C ARG A 110 -20.08 -5.88 15.75
N THR A 111 -19.19 -5.33 14.92
CA THR A 111 -18.27 -6.11 14.09
C THR A 111 -16.98 -6.54 14.79
N ALA A 112 -16.70 -6.03 15.99
CA ALA A 112 -15.59 -6.44 16.85
C ALA A 112 -15.87 -6.01 18.31
N THR A 113 -15.16 -6.62 19.26
CA THR A 113 -15.10 -6.21 20.66
C THR A 113 -14.05 -5.09 20.80
N VAL A 114 -14.24 -4.15 21.75
CA VAL A 114 -13.31 -3.04 22.00
C VAL A 114 -13.08 -2.89 23.51
N ILE A 115 -11.81 -2.89 23.93
CA ILE A 115 -11.37 -2.80 25.33
C ILE A 115 -10.51 -1.55 25.54
N ALA A 116 -10.70 -0.86 26.65
CA ALA A 116 -9.79 0.19 27.13
C ALA A 116 -8.41 -0.39 27.52
N ARG A 117 -7.36 -0.10 26.72
CA ARG A 117 -5.97 -0.48 27.02
C ARG A 117 -5.34 0.38 28.11
N SER A 118 -5.84 1.61 28.25
CA SER A 118 -5.54 2.55 29.33
C SER A 118 -6.83 3.26 29.78
N ARG A 119 -6.80 4.04 30.86
CA ARG A 119 -7.97 4.80 31.32
C ARG A 119 -8.43 5.79 30.23
N CYS A 120 -9.59 5.53 29.65
CA CYS A 120 -10.11 6.28 28.50
C CYS A 120 -11.16 7.32 28.89
N ILE A 121 -11.19 8.42 28.13
CA ILE A 121 -12.33 9.36 28.10
C ILE A 121 -12.85 9.34 26.66
N VAL A 122 -14.14 9.09 26.52
CA VAL A 122 -14.80 8.77 25.25
C VAL A 122 -16.06 9.60 25.12
N ALA A 123 -16.22 10.33 24.01
CA ALA A 123 -17.52 10.89 23.66
C ALA A 123 -18.36 9.83 22.94
N SER A 124 -19.61 9.67 23.34
CA SER A 124 -20.58 8.76 22.72
C SER A 124 -21.72 9.55 22.07
N LEU A 125 -22.11 9.15 20.87
CA LEU A 125 -23.19 9.74 20.07
C LEU A 125 -24.14 8.59 19.66
N THR A 126 -25.43 8.73 19.93
CA THR A 126 -26.41 7.63 19.74
C THR A 126 -26.79 7.42 18.26
N ALA A 127 -27.34 6.24 17.95
CA ALA A 127 -27.84 5.94 16.61
C ALA A 127 -28.94 6.92 16.16
N GLU A 128 -29.79 7.39 17.08
CA GLU A 128 -30.86 8.34 16.82
C GLU A 128 -30.30 9.73 16.46
N GLU A 129 -29.33 10.23 17.23
CA GLU A 129 -28.65 11.49 16.95
C GLU A 129 -27.88 11.44 15.62
N VAL A 130 -27.20 10.31 15.32
CA VAL A 130 -26.54 10.08 14.03
C VAL A 130 -27.56 10.15 12.88
N ASN A 131 -28.68 9.45 12.99
CA ASN A 131 -29.71 9.41 11.95
C ASN A 131 -30.45 10.75 11.77
N ASN A 132 -30.58 11.54 12.85
CA ASN A 132 -31.17 12.88 12.79
C ASN A 132 -30.19 13.94 12.24
N ILE A 133 -28.88 13.80 12.49
CA ILE A 133 -27.87 14.79 12.08
C ILE A 133 -27.38 14.52 10.65
N LEU A 134 -26.96 13.29 10.31
CA LEU A 134 -26.23 13.03 9.05
C LEU A 134 -26.98 13.40 7.74
N PRO A 135 -28.31 13.20 7.59
CA PRO A 135 -29.03 13.58 6.37
C PRO A 135 -28.97 15.08 6.05
N HIS A 136 -28.72 15.93 7.06
CA HIS A 136 -28.53 17.37 6.87
C HIS A 136 -27.13 17.74 6.37
N TYR A 137 -26.19 16.78 6.36
CA TYR A 137 -24.78 16.97 6.01
C TYR A 137 -24.25 15.83 5.10
N PRO A 138 -24.83 15.62 3.90
CA PRO A 138 -24.61 14.43 3.08
C PRO A 138 -23.17 14.25 2.58
N GLU A 139 -22.37 15.32 2.52
CA GLU A 139 -20.92 15.22 2.21
C GLU A 139 -20.14 14.55 3.35
N VAL A 140 -20.48 14.89 4.60
CA VAL A 140 -19.90 14.30 5.80
C VAL A 140 -20.36 12.85 5.95
N GLU A 141 -21.63 12.58 5.68
CA GLU A 141 -22.17 11.21 5.67
C GLU A 141 -21.40 10.30 4.70
N ARG A 142 -21.20 10.73 3.44
CA ARG A 142 -20.44 9.94 2.44
C ARG A 142 -19.01 9.65 2.90
N MET A 143 -18.34 10.63 3.50
CA MET A 143 -16.98 10.48 4.01
C MET A 143 -16.92 9.50 5.19
N LEU A 144 -17.87 9.58 6.13
CA LEU A 144 -17.97 8.65 7.26
C LEU A 144 -18.28 7.22 6.79
N ARG A 145 -19.17 7.06 5.80
CA ARG A 145 -19.46 5.77 5.16
C ARG A 145 -18.20 5.18 4.52
N PHE A 146 -17.50 5.94 3.67
CA PHE A 146 -16.29 5.48 2.97
C PHE A 146 -15.20 4.96 3.93
N GLU A 147 -14.87 5.72 4.98
CA GLU A 147 -13.88 5.28 5.99
C GLU A 147 -14.35 4.00 6.72
N ALA A 148 -15.64 3.92 7.07
CA ALA A 148 -16.22 2.73 7.69
C ALA A 148 -16.24 1.51 6.73
N GLU A 149 -16.34 1.74 5.41
CA GLU A 149 -16.24 0.74 4.35
C GLU A 149 -14.83 0.13 4.25
N GLU A 150 -13.77 0.97 4.22
CA GLU A 150 -12.38 0.49 4.23
C GLU A 150 -12.06 -0.29 5.51
N ARG A 151 -12.54 0.17 6.67
CA ARG A 151 -12.38 -0.52 7.96
C ARG A 151 -13.13 -1.85 8.02
N LEU A 152 -14.35 -1.90 7.49
CA LEU A 152 -15.12 -3.14 7.35
C LEU A 152 -14.41 -4.13 6.43
N ALA A 153 -13.80 -3.68 5.34
CA ALA A 153 -13.01 -4.52 4.46
C ALA A 153 -11.77 -5.11 5.17
N VAL A 154 -11.07 -4.32 6.01
CA VAL A 154 -9.95 -4.80 6.84
C VAL A 154 -10.42 -5.82 7.88
N LEU A 155 -11.53 -5.56 8.60
CA LEU A 155 -12.09 -6.50 9.57
C LEU A 155 -12.54 -7.81 8.92
N ASN A 156 -13.25 -7.74 7.78
CA ASN A 156 -13.69 -8.93 7.04
C ASN A 156 -12.50 -9.75 6.51
N LYS A 157 -11.44 -9.09 6.02
CA LYS A 157 -10.17 -9.72 5.63
C LYS A 157 -9.53 -10.47 6.81
N SER A 158 -9.53 -9.89 8.01
CA SER A 158 -9.01 -10.52 9.24
C SER A 158 -9.91 -11.62 9.80
N LYS A 159 -11.23 -11.56 9.59
CA LYS A 159 -12.18 -12.62 9.98
C LYS A 159 -12.22 -13.80 9.02
N SER A 160 -11.99 -13.56 7.72
CA SER A 160 -11.88 -14.62 6.70
C SER A 160 -10.84 -15.69 7.08
N LEU A 161 -9.85 -15.34 7.91
CA LEU A 161 -8.82 -16.22 8.49
C LEU A 161 -9.31 -17.19 9.60
N LYS A 162 -10.60 -17.19 10.00
CA LYS A 162 -11.24 -18.31 10.74
C LYS A 162 -12.36 -18.99 9.92
N THR A 163 -12.75 -18.45 8.76
CA THR A 163 -13.88 -19.00 7.95
C THR A 163 -13.42 -19.84 6.76
N ALA A 164 -12.18 -19.67 6.29
CA ALA A 164 -11.65 -20.36 5.10
C ALA A 164 -11.43 -21.87 5.28
N ASP A 165 -11.43 -22.38 6.52
CA ASP A 165 -11.23 -23.81 6.83
C ASP A 165 -12.45 -24.70 6.46
N LYS A 166 -13.48 -24.13 5.83
CA LYS A 166 -14.54 -24.90 5.15
C LYS A 166 -14.68 -24.46 3.69
N ILE A 167 -14.42 -25.42 2.81
CA ILE A 167 -14.63 -25.41 1.34
C ILE A 167 -13.51 -24.76 0.49
N SER A 168 -12.42 -25.51 0.37
CA SER A 168 -11.81 -25.95 -0.91
C SER A 168 -11.19 -24.93 -1.90
N LEU A 169 -9.84 -24.92 -1.90
CA LEU A 169 -8.91 -24.91 -3.05
C LEU A 169 -8.81 -23.69 -4.01
N LYS A 170 -7.54 -23.24 -4.16
CA LYS A 170 -6.92 -22.36 -5.18
C LYS A 170 -6.94 -20.83 -4.92
N PRO A 171 -5.90 -20.09 -5.38
CA PRO A 171 -4.46 -20.42 -5.30
C PRO A 171 -3.61 -19.25 -4.75
N LEU A 172 -2.32 -19.49 -4.52
CA LEU A 172 -1.34 -18.52 -3.99
C LEU A 172 -1.27 -17.21 -4.81
N THR A 173 -1.27 -16.04 -4.14
CA THR A 173 -0.93 -14.74 -4.77
C THR A 173 -0.48 -13.65 -3.76
N GLU A 174 0.57 -12.91 -4.14
CA GLU A 174 0.75 -11.45 -3.89
C GLU A 174 0.94 -10.86 -2.46
N ARG A 175 1.33 -11.60 -1.41
CA ARG A 175 1.53 -10.95 -0.06
C ARG A 175 2.89 -11.08 0.63
N ASN A 176 3.75 -12.04 0.28
CA ASN A 176 4.97 -12.31 1.07
C ASN A 176 6.25 -11.70 0.45
N ILE A 177 6.15 -10.96 -0.65
CA ILE A 177 7.33 -10.52 -1.42
C ILE A 177 8.06 -9.35 -0.73
N GLU A 178 7.37 -8.48 0.00
CA GLU A 178 7.99 -7.33 0.68
C GLU A 178 8.84 -7.75 1.90
N ASP A 179 8.45 -8.81 2.63
CA ASP A 179 9.25 -9.38 3.73
C ASP A 179 10.36 -10.34 3.24
N SER A 180 10.24 -10.87 2.01
CA SER A 180 11.11 -11.94 1.50
C SER A 180 12.58 -11.53 1.34
N THR A 181 12.90 -10.28 0.98
CA THR A 181 14.29 -9.83 0.80
C THR A 181 15.03 -9.66 2.13
N GLY A 182 14.38 -9.10 3.16
CA GLY A 182 14.93 -9.05 4.51
C GLY A 182 15.06 -10.45 5.12
N THR A 183 14.05 -11.30 4.90
CA THR A 183 14.06 -12.71 5.30
C THR A 183 15.21 -13.47 4.64
N HIS A 184 15.42 -13.33 3.32
CA HIS A 184 16.50 -14.00 2.57
C HIS A 184 17.89 -13.67 3.14
N GLN A 185 18.18 -12.38 3.40
CA GLN A 185 19.44 -11.95 4.02
C GLN A 185 19.65 -12.42 5.47
N LEU A 186 18.58 -12.82 6.16
CA LEU A 186 18.65 -13.47 7.47
C LEU A 186 18.85 -14.98 7.33
N LEU A 187 18.06 -15.65 6.47
CA LEU A 187 18.18 -17.09 6.21
C LEU A 187 19.56 -17.48 5.66
N GLN A 188 20.15 -16.66 4.79
CA GLN A 188 21.50 -16.88 4.24
C GLN A 188 22.60 -16.89 5.32
N LYS A 189 22.35 -16.32 6.51
CA LYS A 189 23.29 -16.31 7.65
C LYS A 189 23.09 -17.49 8.61
N ILE A 190 22.04 -18.29 8.44
CA ILE A 190 21.76 -19.46 9.28
C ILE A 190 22.59 -20.63 8.73
N PRO A 191 23.43 -21.31 9.54
CA PRO A 191 24.25 -22.43 9.10
C PRO A 191 23.45 -23.58 8.46
N TYR A 192 22.17 -23.74 8.82
CA TYR A 192 21.27 -24.73 8.23
C TYR A 192 21.12 -24.61 6.71
N PHE A 193 21.25 -23.42 6.13
CA PHE A 193 21.11 -23.18 4.69
C PHE A 193 22.44 -22.90 3.99
N GLN A 194 23.58 -23.12 4.67
CA GLN A 194 24.90 -22.82 4.13
C GLN A 194 25.21 -23.71 2.90
N GLY A 195 25.44 -23.07 1.75
CA GLY A 195 25.70 -23.78 0.49
C GLY A 195 24.44 -24.14 -0.32
N CYS A 196 23.24 -23.78 0.14
CA CYS A 196 22.02 -23.88 -0.66
C CYS A 196 22.01 -22.84 -1.81
N PRO A 197 21.38 -23.13 -2.97
CA PRO A 197 21.17 -22.15 -4.03
C PRO A 197 20.34 -20.94 -3.59
N GLU A 198 20.58 -19.77 -4.17
CA GLU A 198 19.82 -18.56 -3.86
C GLU A 198 18.33 -18.69 -4.23
N GLU A 199 18.02 -19.45 -5.28
CA GLU A 199 16.66 -19.80 -5.71
C GLU A 199 15.91 -20.62 -4.65
N PHE A 200 16.60 -21.59 -4.03
CA PHE A 200 16.06 -22.38 -2.93
C PHE A 200 15.81 -21.50 -1.69
N LEU A 201 16.80 -20.68 -1.32
CA LEU A 201 16.66 -19.69 -0.24
C LEU A 201 15.51 -18.71 -0.49
N HIS A 202 15.28 -18.29 -1.74
CA HIS A 202 14.17 -17.44 -2.11
C HIS A 202 12.81 -18.14 -1.92
N LEU A 203 12.65 -19.38 -2.40
CA LEU A 203 11.42 -20.14 -2.19
C LEU A 203 11.16 -20.42 -0.70
N VAL A 204 12.19 -20.70 0.10
CA VAL A 204 12.06 -20.81 1.57
C VAL A 204 11.64 -19.46 2.19
N SER A 205 12.23 -18.34 1.77
CA SER A 205 11.90 -17.00 2.31
C SER A 205 10.45 -16.58 2.09
N LEU A 206 9.77 -17.12 1.07
CA LEU A 206 8.34 -16.90 0.81
C LEU A 206 7.41 -17.76 1.68
N LYS A 207 7.94 -18.84 2.27
CA LYS A 207 7.21 -19.89 3.02
C LYS A 207 7.42 -19.85 4.54
N VAL A 208 8.39 -19.06 5.00
CA VAL A 208 8.71 -18.86 6.41
C VAL A 208 7.73 -17.90 7.08
N GLU A 209 7.32 -18.20 8.32
CA GLU A 209 6.41 -17.38 9.12
C GLU A 209 7.12 -16.83 10.39
N PRO A 210 7.09 -15.51 10.65
CA PRO A 210 7.63 -14.92 11.89
C PRO A 210 6.74 -15.24 13.10
N ARG A 211 7.36 -15.68 14.21
CA ARG A 211 6.67 -16.06 15.45
C ARG A 211 7.40 -15.51 16.66
N HIS A 212 6.65 -14.91 17.57
CA HIS A 212 7.19 -14.23 18.75
C HIS A 212 6.80 -15.00 20.02
N TYR A 213 7.74 -15.13 20.96
CA TYR A 213 7.48 -15.75 22.27
C TYR A 213 7.95 -14.84 23.40
N ALA A 214 7.16 -14.75 24.48
CA ALA A 214 7.54 -14.05 25.69
C ALA A 214 8.55 -14.88 26.52
N PRO A 215 9.37 -14.24 27.39
CA PRO A 215 10.24 -14.96 28.33
C PRO A 215 9.47 -16.01 29.14
N ASN A 216 10.11 -17.15 29.40
CA ASN A 216 9.57 -18.35 30.05
C ASN A 216 8.49 -19.14 29.29
N ALA A 217 8.05 -18.70 28.10
CA ALA A 217 7.07 -19.44 27.32
C ALA A 217 7.62 -20.79 26.79
N MET A 218 6.79 -21.85 26.81
CA MET A 218 7.11 -23.12 26.18
C MET A 218 6.97 -23.03 24.66
N ILE A 219 7.91 -23.62 23.94
CA ILE A 219 8.01 -23.60 22.47
C ILE A 219 7.78 -25.00 21.89
N ILE A 220 8.38 -26.01 22.54
CA ILE A 220 8.22 -27.43 22.25
C ILE A 220 8.06 -28.17 23.58
N LYS A 221 7.16 -29.16 23.64
CA LYS A 221 7.19 -30.18 24.70
C LYS A 221 7.75 -31.50 24.19
N LYS A 222 8.37 -32.25 25.09
CA LYS A 222 8.81 -33.63 24.85
C LYS A 222 7.61 -34.53 24.51
N GLY A 223 7.77 -35.41 23.53
CA GLY A 223 6.79 -36.41 23.12
C GLY A 223 5.77 -35.95 22.07
N GLU A 224 5.62 -34.65 21.83
CA GLU A 224 4.78 -34.12 20.74
C GLU A 224 5.41 -34.43 19.37
N TYR A 225 4.63 -34.64 18.32
CA TYR A 225 5.14 -34.74 16.94
C TYR A 225 5.15 -33.34 16.29
N GLY A 226 6.32 -32.85 15.87
CA GLY A 226 6.49 -31.48 15.44
C GLY A 226 6.63 -31.32 13.92
N ASN A 227 5.61 -30.73 13.28
CA ASN A 227 5.62 -30.43 11.84
C ASN A 227 6.26 -29.07 11.49
N GLU A 228 7.13 -28.55 12.35
CA GLU A 228 7.74 -27.22 12.24
C GLU A 228 9.27 -27.30 12.45
N LEU A 229 10.02 -26.78 11.47
CA LEU A 229 11.42 -26.35 11.57
C LEU A 229 11.44 -24.94 12.18
N ILE A 230 12.36 -24.69 13.11
CA ILE A 230 12.39 -23.44 13.89
C ILE A 230 13.79 -22.84 13.85
N PHE A 231 13.86 -21.55 13.57
CA PHE A 231 15.08 -20.76 13.39
C PHE A 231 15.07 -19.56 14.35
N ILE A 232 16.17 -19.31 15.07
CA ILE A 232 16.25 -18.22 16.05
C ILE A 232 16.84 -16.98 15.38
N ILE A 233 16.07 -15.89 15.35
CA ILE A 233 16.50 -14.59 14.81
C ILE A 233 16.92 -13.64 15.94
N SER A 234 16.22 -13.69 17.08
CA SER A 234 16.57 -12.92 18.27
C SER A 234 16.19 -13.67 19.55
N GLY A 235 16.94 -13.41 20.64
CA GLY A 235 16.74 -14.00 21.96
C GLY A 235 17.47 -15.33 22.19
N THR A 236 17.02 -16.11 23.18
CA THR A 236 17.69 -17.33 23.65
C THR A 236 16.67 -18.40 24.06
N VAL A 237 16.86 -19.62 23.54
CA VAL A 237 16.09 -20.83 23.87
C VAL A 237 16.90 -21.71 24.81
N GLU A 238 16.25 -22.31 25.81
CA GLU A 238 16.83 -23.31 26.70
C GLU A 238 16.13 -24.64 26.50
N PHE A 239 16.92 -25.70 26.27
CA PHE A 239 16.42 -27.07 26.20
C PHE A 239 16.57 -27.72 27.56
N THR A 240 15.53 -28.37 28.04
CA THR A 240 15.48 -28.94 29.39
C THR A 240 15.13 -30.41 29.39
N LYS A 241 15.62 -31.14 30.39
CA LYS A 241 15.27 -32.54 30.68
C LYS A 241 14.57 -32.59 32.06
N PRO A 242 13.37 -33.16 32.21
CA PRO A 242 12.74 -33.31 33.52
C PRO A 242 13.63 -34.16 34.43
N THR A 243 13.81 -33.72 35.68
CA THR A 243 14.79 -34.32 36.60
C THR A 243 14.36 -35.72 37.05
N LYS A 244 13.04 -35.94 37.15
CA LYS A 244 12.36 -37.23 37.30
C LYS A 244 11.10 -37.21 36.46
N GLU A 245 10.53 -38.38 36.14
CA GLU A 245 9.21 -38.42 35.50
C GLU A 245 8.16 -37.81 36.43
N GLY A 246 7.49 -36.73 35.98
CA GLY A 246 6.48 -36.00 36.75
C GLY A 246 7.00 -34.87 37.65
N SER A 247 8.29 -34.50 37.64
CA SER A 247 8.77 -33.31 38.38
C SER A 247 8.72 -32.04 37.55
N GLU A 248 8.21 -30.93 38.09
CA GLU A 248 8.32 -29.60 37.47
C GLU A 248 9.78 -29.08 37.41
N ASP A 249 10.64 -29.57 38.31
CA ASP A 249 12.09 -29.34 38.23
C ASP A 249 12.67 -29.97 36.95
N ALA A 250 13.20 -29.12 36.07
CA ALA A 250 13.84 -29.54 34.82
C ALA A 250 15.26 -28.97 34.72
N VAL A 251 16.23 -29.82 34.36
CA VAL A 251 17.65 -29.48 34.25
C VAL A 251 17.94 -28.95 32.83
N PRO A 252 18.64 -27.80 32.68
CA PRO A 252 19.06 -27.32 31.37
C PRO A 252 20.12 -28.25 30.76
N ILE A 253 19.89 -28.65 29.50
CA ILE A 253 20.78 -29.48 28.69
C ILE A 253 21.74 -28.60 27.89
N THR A 254 21.18 -27.58 27.22
CA THR A 254 21.91 -26.62 26.38
C THR A 254 21.05 -25.37 26.13
N ARG A 255 21.66 -24.31 25.60
CA ARG A 255 20.98 -23.08 25.18
C ARG A 255 21.39 -22.71 23.75
N PHE A 256 20.41 -22.35 22.93
CA PHE A 256 20.59 -21.90 21.55
C PHE A 256 20.24 -20.41 21.44
N GLY A 257 20.92 -19.67 20.57
CA GLY A 257 20.81 -18.23 20.36
C GLY A 257 20.62 -17.84 18.89
N PRO A 258 20.79 -16.55 18.54
CA PRO A 258 20.57 -16.04 17.19
C PRO A 258 21.46 -16.73 16.15
N GLY A 259 20.85 -17.28 15.10
CA GLY A 259 21.51 -18.08 14.06
C GLY A 259 21.38 -19.59 14.26
N ASP A 260 21.07 -20.07 15.46
CA ASP A 260 20.79 -21.49 15.72
C ASP A 260 19.39 -21.91 15.22
N TYR A 261 19.20 -23.22 15.05
CA TYR A 261 17.98 -23.84 14.57
C TYR A 261 17.63 -25.10 15.35
N PHE A 262 16.38 -25.55 15.30
CA PHE A 262 15.94 -26.79 15.94
C PHE A 262 14.64 -27.34 15.33
N GLY A 263 14.40 -28.64 15.56
CA GLY A 263 13.16 -29.33 15.18
C GLY A 263 13.20 -30.10 13.86
N ASP A 264 14.29 -29.94 13.10
CA ASP A 264 14.71 -30.73 11.94
C ASP A 264 14.56 -32.25 12.16
N ILE A 265 15.05 -32.77 13.28
CA ILE A 265 15.00 -34.20 13.66
C ILE A 265 13.58 -34.77 13.55
N SER A 266 12.59 -34.07 14.09
CA SER A 266 11.18 -34.52 14.11
C SER A 266 10.52 -34.37 12.73
N VAL A 267 10.88 -33.30 12.00
CA VAL A 267 10.35 -33.02 10.66
C VAL A 267 10.85 -34.04 9.64
N LEU A 268 12.16 -34.31 9.61
CA LEU A 268 12.82 -35.12 8.57
C LEU A 268 12.92 -36.61 8.90
N LEU A 269 13.14 -36.97 10.18
CA LEU A 269 13.26 -38.37 10.61
C LEU A 269 11.95 -38.92 11.20
N ASN A 270 10.87 -38.12 11.18
CA ASN A 270 9.52 -38.47 11.63
C ASN A 270 9.43 -39.00 13.07
N THR A 271 10.31 -38.51 13.95
CA THR A 271 10.36 -38.87 15.38
C THR A 271 9.59 -37.88 16.25
N PRO A 272 9.11 -38.28 17.44
CA PRO A 272 8.59 -37.34 18.44
C PRO A 272 9.71 -36.40 18.97
N ARG A 273 9.32 -35.20 19.39
CA ARG A 273 10.23 -34.19 19.98
C ARG A 273 10.92 -34.78 21.23
N ALA A 274 12.24 -34.89 21.19
CA ALA A 274 13.00 -35.63 22.21
C ALA A 274 13.19 -34.90 23.56
N THR A 275 13.09 -33.57 23.57
CA THR A 275 13.33 -32.68 24.72
C THR A 275 12.35 -31.53 24.77
N ASP A 276 12.16 -30.93 25.95
CA ASP A 276 11.39 -29.72 26.15
C ASP A 276 12.23 -28.49 25.76
N ALA A 277 11.61 -27.47 25.16
CA ALA A 277 12.27 -26.22 24.78
C ALA A 277 11.48 -24.99 25.23
N ARG A 278 12.15 -24.04 25.88
CA ARG A 278 11.54 -22.89 26.57
C ARG A 278 12.30 -21.60 26.28
N ALA A 279 11.58 -20.49 26.17
CA ALA A 279 12.16 -19.16 25.99
C ALA A 279 12.84 -18.68 27.28
N VAL A 280 14.10 -18.23 27.21
CA VAL A 280 14.79 -17.58 28.35
C VAL A 280 14.54 -16.07 28.31
N THR A 281 14.67 -15.49 27.12
CA THR A 281 14.40 -14.07 26.82
C THR A 281 13.19 -13.96 25.90
N ALA A 282 12.82 -12.74 25.47
CA ALA A 282 11.85 -12.58 24.39
C ALA A 282 12.48 -13.09 23.09
N LEU A 283 11.73 -13.89 22.33
CA LEU A 283 12.21 -14.52 21.10
C LEU A 283 11.53 -13.93 19.86
N GLU A 284 12.33 -13.79 18.82
CA GLU A 284 11.88 -13.61 17.45
C GLU A 284 12.37 -14.84 16.67
N LEU A 285 11.44 -15.65 16.18
CA LEU A 285 11.70 -16.91 15.51
C LEU A 285 11.15 -16.89 14.08
N TYR A 286 11.79 -17.62 13.19
CA TYR A 286 11.24 -18.01 11.89
C TYR A 286 10.83 -19.48 11.91
N ILE A 287 9.61 -19.75 11.43
CA ILE A 287 8.98 -21.08 11.42
C ILE A 287 8.78 -21.52 9.99
N LEU A 288 9.17 -22.76 9.66
CA LEU A 288 8.92 -23.37 8.36
C LEU A 288 8.22 -24.72 8.53
N LYS A 289 7.06 -24.87 7.88
CA LYS A 289 6.21 -26.06 8.03
C LYS A 289 6.73 -27.22 7.17
N LYS A 290 6.61 -28.45 7.67
CA LYS A 290 7.02 -29.70 6.98
C LYS A 290 6.43 -29.80 5.57
N SER A 291 5.16 -29.47 5.41
CA SER A 291 4.46 -29.44 4.11
C SER A 291 5.12 -28.50 3.11
N ASP A 292 5.57 -27.34 3.56
CA ASP A 292 6.10 -26.28 2.73
C ASP A 292 7.58 -26.47 2.44
N PHE A 293 8.34 -27.03 3.40
CA PHE A 293 9.73 -27.43 3.18
C PHE A 293 9.84 -28.58 2.16
N ILE A 294 8.98 -29.60 2.27
CA ILE A 294 8.92 -30.69 1.28
C ILE A 294 8.54 -30.15 -0.10
N GLN A 295 7.55 -29.26 -0.22
CA GLN A 295 7.21 -28.61 -1.50
C GLN A 295 8.38 -27.86 -2.15
N VAL A 296 9.29 -27.27 -1.37
CA VAL A 296 10.51 -26.64 -1.92
C VAL A 296 11.55 -27.71 -2.28
N LEU A 297 11.73 -28.75 -1.46
CA LEU A 297 12.64 -29.87 -1.76
C LEU A 297 12.21 -30.70 -2.99
N ASP A 298 10.92 -30.77 -3.31
CA ASP A 298 10.42 -31.37 -4.56
C ASP A 298 10.99 -30.68 -5.83
N HIS A 299 11.37 -29.40 -5.72
CA HIS A 299 12.03 -28.65 -6.79
C HIS A 299 13.56 -28.76 -6.74
N PHE A 300 14.14 -29.17 -5.60
CA PHE A 300 15.58 -29.29 -5.36
C PHE A 300 15.93 -30.66 -4.71
N PRO A 301 15.61 -31.80 -5.36
CA PRO A 301 15.69 -33.12 -4.73
C PRO A 301 17.10 -33.52 -4.30
N SER A 302 18.15 -32.94 -4.91
CA SER A 302 19.55 -33.13 -4.53
C SER A 302 19.89 -32.62 -3.11
N LEU A 303 19.07 -31.73 -2.53
CA LEU A 303 19.26 -31.23 -1.17
C LEU A 303 18.61 -32.13 -0.11
N LEU A 304 17.70 -33.03 -0.49
CA LEU A 304 16.95 -33.85 0.46
C LEU A 304 17.86 -34.72 1.34
N ASP A 305 18.86 -35.36 0.73
CA ASP A 305 19.78 -36.25 1.46
C ASP A 305 20.82 -35.46 2.28
N HIS A 306 21.15 -34.23 1.87
CA HIS A 306 21.93 -33.31 2.69
C HIS A 306 21.19 -32.95 3.99
N PHE A 307 19.93 -32.51 3.90
CA PHE A 307 19.14 -32.17 5.09
C PHE A 307 18.84 -33.38 5.99
N LYS A 308 18.61 -34.57 5.44
CA LYS A 308 18.52 -35.82 6.23
C LYS A 308 19.81 -36.08 7.00
N SER A 309 20.97 -36.03 6.33
CA SER A 309 22.27 -36.25 6.97
C SER A 309 22.56 -35.24 8.09
N MET A 310 22.13 -33.98 7.92
CA MET A 310 22.17 -32.97 8.98
C MET A 310 21.28 -33.38 10.17
N ALA A 311 20.03 -33.77 9.94
CA ALA A 311 19.12 -34.20 11.00
C ALA A 311 19.61 -35.46 11.74
N GLU A 312 20.25 -36.41 11.04
CA GLU A 312 20.90 -37.58 11.63
C GLU A 312 22.10 -37.18 12.50
N SER A 313 22.91 -36.21 12.05
CA SER A 313 24.00 -35.64 12.85
C SER A 313 23.48 -34.93 14.10
N SER A 314 22.47 -34.08 13.97
CA SER A 314 21.76 -33.42 15.07
C SER A 314 21.22 -34.43 16.09
N LEU A 315 20.61 -35.53 15.61
CA LEU A 315 20.10 -36.60 16.47
C LEU A 315 21.23 -37.34 17.21
N ASN A 316 22.35 -37.66 16.54
CA ASN A 316 23.47 -38.33 17.17
C ASN A 316 24.16 -37.47 18.24
N GLN A 317 24.25 -36.15 18.02
CA GLN A 317 24.69 -35.18 19.03
C GLN A 317 23.70 -35.13 20.21
N LEU A 318 22.40 -35.07 19.93
CA LEU A 318 21.39 -35.07 21.00
C LEU A 318 21.39 -36.39 21.81
N LYS A 319 21.60 -37.54 21.16
CA LYS A 319 21.76 -38.84 21.84
C LYS A 319 22.96 -38.85 22.80
N SER A 320 24.12 -38.35 22.38
CA SER A 320 25.31 -38.31 23.24
C SER A 320 25.18 -37.31 24.40
N MET A 321 24.47 -36.19 24.21
CA MET A 321 24.19 -35.22 25.28
C MET A 321 23.10 -35.65 26.26
N THR A 322 22.12 -36.47 25.84
CA THR A 322 20.93 -36.79 26.65
C THR A 322 20.90 -38.22 27.20
N GLY A 323 21.65 -39.15 26.61
CA GLY A 323 21.66 -40.57 26.99
C GLY A 323 20.32 -41.28 26.77
N MET A 324 19.56 -40.86 25.76
CA MET A 324 18.21 -41.39 25.47
C MET A 324 18.12 -41.96 24.05
N ASP A 325 17.64 -43.20 23.93
CA ASP A 325 17.31 -43.79 22.64
C ASP A 325 15.99 -43.29 22.10
N VAL A 326 16.07 -42.32 21.19
CA VAL A 326 14.98 -41.98 20.27
C VAL A 326 14.79 -43.16 19.31
N VAL A 327 13.60 -43.77 19.37
CA VAL A 327 13.12 -44.81 18.45
C VAL A 327 12.63 -44.14 17.17
N MET A 328 13.00 -44.70 16.01
CA MET A 328 12.47 -44.31 14.70
C MET A 328 11.37 -45.29 14.27
N GLU A 329 10.22 -44.77 13.84
CA GLU A 329 9.18 -45.57 13.19
C GLU A 329 9.51 -45.68 11.70
N THR A 330 9.90 -46.87 11.23
CA THR A 330 10.17 -47.14 9.82
C THR A 330 8.87 -47.26 9.02
N ALA A 331 8.75 -46.51 7.92
CA ALA A 331 7.52 -46.35 7.15
C ALA A 331 7.17 -47.54 6.21
N ASP A 332 7.17 -48.77 6.75
CA ASP A 332 6.82 -50.00 6.03
C ASP A 332 5.87 -50.88 6.88
N THR A 333 4.59 -50.52 6.95
CA THR A 333 3.50 -51.42 7.38
C THR A 333 2.18 -51.05 6.68
N PRO A 334 1.44 -52.01 6.09
CA PRO A 334 0.19 -51.71 5.38
C PRO A 334 -1.01 -51.60 6.33
N ILE A 335 -1.85 -50.60 6.09
CA ILE A 335 -3.05 -50.30 6.89
C ILE A 335 -4.11 -51.40 6.71
N SER A 336 -4.71 -51.84 7.83
CA SER A 336 -5.97 -52.61 7.85
C SER A 336 -7.07 -51.85 8.63
N PRO A 337 -8.35 -51.94 8.25
CA PRO A 337 -9.35 -50.96 8.69
C PRO A 337 -10.22 -51.37 9.89
N LEU A 338 -10.58 -50.36 10.69
CA LEU A 338 -11.78 -50.24 11.55
C LEU A 338 -11.95 -51.18 12.77
N ILE A 339 -12.36 -50.60 13.92
CA ILE A 339 -13.62 -50.90 14.65
C ILE A 339 -13.78 -49.90 15.83
N HIS A 340 -15.03 -49.62 16.23
CA HIS A 340 -15.38 -48.76 17.37
C HIS A 340 -15.26 -49.49 18.72
N GLN A 341 -15.02 -48.76 19.83
CA GLN A 341 -15.93 -48.73 21.00
C GLN A 341 -15.57 -47.68 22.07
N GLU A 342 -16.58 -47.31 22.86
CA GLU A 342 -16.61 -46.44 24.05
C GLU A 342 -17.07 -47.30 25.27
N PRO A 343 -17.11 -46.81 26.54
CA PRO A 343 -16.20 -45.91 27.27
C PRO A 343 -15.96 -46.38 28.76
N SER A 344 -15.52 -45.46 29.65
CA SER A 344 -15.77 -45.43 31.13
C SER A 344 -14.80 -46.20 32.08
N PRO A 345 -14.81 -45.97 33.43
CA PRO A 345 -14.60 -44.67 34.13
C PRO A 345 -13.72 -44.75 35.44
N GLU A 346 -13.79 -43.69 36.29
CA GLU A 346 -13.45 -43.60 37.74
C GLU A 346 -12.07 -43.04 38.21
N GLY A 347 -12.01 -42.55 39.46
CA GLY A 347 -10.87 -41.95 40.20
C GLY A 347 -10.74 -42.58 41.61
N PRO A 348 -10.45 -41.87 42.75
CA PRO A 348 -10.01 -40.47 42.94
C PRO A 348 -8.91 -40.24 44.06
N SER A 349 -8.40 -38.99 44.19
CA SER A 349 -7.95 -38.24 45.41
C SER A 349 -7.11 -38.87 46.58
N PHE A 350 -6.04 -38.19 47.07
CA PHE A 350 -6.01 -37.40 48.34
C PHE A 350 -4.62 -36.82 48.81
N THR A 351 -4.71 -35.70 49.54
CA THR A 351 -3.80 -34.82 50.36
C THR A 351 -2.43 -35.25 50.95
N ILE A 352 -1.40 -34.38 50.79
CA ILE A 352 -0.74 -33.45 51.78
C ILE A 352 -0.61 -33.96 53.26
N PRO A 353 0.58 -33.95 53.95
CA PRO A 353 1.10 -32.78 54.71
C PRO A 353 2.68 -32.72 54.89
N PRO A 354 3.35 -32.05 55.89
CA PRO A 354 4.17 -30.85 55.58
C PRO A 354 5.53 -30.59 56.34
N SER A 355 6.16 -29.42 56.06
CA SER A 355 6.82 -28.46 57.02
C SER A 355 8.36 -28.36 57.23
N SER A 356 8.77 -27.15 57.66
CA SER A 356 10.05 -26.70 58.31
C SER A 356 11.25 -26.27 57.43
N VAL A 357 12.16 -25.32 57.79
CA VAL A 357 12.20 -24.14 58.73
C VAL A 357 13.38 -23.18 58.34
N CYS A 358 13.46 -21.97 58.93
CA CYS A 358 14.53 -20.93 58.96
C CYS A 358 16.03 -21.38 58.92
N SER A 359 17.09 -20.59 58.61
CA SER A 359 17.34 -19.21 58.06
C SER A 359 18.87 -19.04 57.74
N THR A 360 19.68 -17.93 57.76
CA THR A 360 19.63 -16.53 58.28
C THR A 360 20.81 -15.62 57.78
N THR A 361 20.66 -14.27 57.86
CA THR A 361 21.64 -13.18 58.22
C THR A 361 22.87 -12.70 57.38
N THR A 362 22.84 -11.37 57.09
CA THR A 362 23.87 -10.28 57.27
C THR A 362 25.17 -10.25 56.44
N ASP A 363 25.75 -9.12 55.98
CA ASP A 363 25.41 -7.66 55.92
C ASP A 363 26.36 -6.99 54.84
N GLN A 364 26.58 -5.68 54.58
CA GLN A 364 26.46 -4.36 55.27
C GLN A 364 26.11 -3.20 54.28
N ASP A 365 26.03 -1.96 54.80
CA ASP A 365 25.81 -0.63 54.14
C ASP A 365 26.74 0.41 54.88
N PRO A 366 26.61 1.77 54.97
CA PRO A 366 25.69 2.78 54.37
C PRO A 366 26.35 4.14 53.94
N THR A 367 25.52 5.20 53.76
CA THR A 367 25.81 6.68 53.80
C THR A 367 26.31 7.41 52.53
N LEU A 368 25.96 8.68 52.21
CA LEU A 368 25.15 9.74 52.90
C LEU A 368 24.48 10.76 51.89
N LEU A 369 23.82 11.81 52.40
CA LEU A 369 22.89 12.80 51.76
C LEU A 369 23.21 14.27 52.21
N PRO A 370 22.48 15.40 51.90
CA PRO A 370 21.50 15.75 50.84
C PRO A 370 21.78 17.07 49.99
N PRO A 371 21.13 18.28 50.09
CA PRO A 371 20.47 18.91 48.90
C PRO A 371 20.63 20.43 48.59
N THR A 372 19.93 20.90 47.53
CA THR A 372 19.26 22.24 47.26
C THR A 372 19.86 23.32 46.31
N ALA A 373 18.95 23.90 45.49
CA ALA A 373 18.80 25.33 45.07
C ALA A 373 19.48 25.94 43.79
N ALA A 374 18.66 26.04 42.72
CA ALA A 374 18.31 27.24 41.91
C ALA A 374 19.33 28.08 41.07
N ASN A 375 19.00 28.24 39.77
CA ASN A 375 19.35 29.33 38.83
C ASN A 375 20.86 29.56 38.50
N VAL A 376 21.31 29.85 37.27
CA VAL A 376 20.68 30.53 36.11
C VAL A 376 21.13 29.89 34.79
N LEU A 377 20.18 29.62 33.88
CA LEU A 377 20.35 29.81 32.42
C LEU A 377 18.98 29.74 31.73
N LYS A 378 18.61 30.80 31.00
CA LYS A 378 17.37 30.86 30.20
C LYS A 378 17.68 30.66 28.71
N ASN A 379 16.65 30.26 27.97
CA ASN A 379 16.55 30.31 26.50
C ASN A 379 17.49 29.39 25.69
N THR A 380 17.07 28.15 25.45
CA THR A 380 16.96 27.60 24.08
C THR A 380 15.76 26.65 23.99
N GLU A 381 14.89 26.87 23.00
CA GLU A 381 13.80 25.93 22.69
C GLU A 381 14.34 24.76 21.86
N THR A 382 14.35 23.53 22.38
CA THR A 382 14.60 22.31 21.59
C THR A 382 13.36 21.95 20.75
N ARG A 383 13.08 22.79 19.75
CA ARG A 383 12.02 22.66 18.76
C ARG A 383 12.15 21.35 17.94
N ARG A 384 11.61 20.24 18.45
CA ARG A 384 11.14 19.14 17.59
C ARG A 384 9.87 19.61 16.86
N ARG A 385 10.08 20.45 15.84
CA ARG A 385 9.00 21.03 15.03
C ARG A 385 8.30 19.92 14.25
N ARG A 386 6.98 19.88 14.41
CA ARG A 386 6.06 19.02 13.66
C ARG A 386 6.33 19.13 12.16
N ALA A 387 6.43 18.01 11.46
CA ALA A 387 6.25 18.01 10.01
C ALA A 387 4.82 18.52 9.73
N SER A 388 4.71 19.69 9.12
CA SER A 388 3.43 20.36 8.89
C SER A 388 2.68 19.67 7.75
N VAL A 389 1.49 19.14 8.06
CA VAL A 389 0.54 18.64 7.05
C VAL A 389 0.16 19.79 6.12
N ALA A 390 0.76 19.80 4.93
CA ALA A 390 0.41 20.74 3.87
C ALA A 390 -0.80 20.20 3.09
N ILE A 391 -1.97 20.73 3.40
CA ILE A 391 -3.04 20.85 2.39
C ILE A 391 -2.42 21.70 1.24
N TRP A 392 -2.63 21.38 -0.03
CA TRP A 392 -3.62 22.06 -0.87
C TRP A 392 -3.90 21.23 -2.12
N SER A 393 -5.17 20.90 -2.34
CA SER A 393 -5.70 20.62 -3.66
C SER A 393 -5.75 21.91 -4.47
N ASP A 394 -4.71 22.22 -5.24
CA ASP A 394 -4.67 23.40 -6.11
C ASP A 394 -5.44 23.12 -7.41
N PRO A 395 -6.60 23.75 -7.66
CA PRO A 395 -7.40 23.47 -8.87
C PRO A 395 -6.64 23.80 -10.15
N ASN A 396 -5.65 24.71 -10.08
CA ASN A 396 -4.87 25.14 -11.23
C ASN A 396 -3.80 24.11 -11.62
N LEU A 397 -3.30 23.29 -10.69
CA LEU A 397 -2.41 22.17 -11.02
C LEU A 397 -3.18 21.02 -11.68
N VAL A 398 -4.40 20.74 -11.22
CA VAL A 398 -5.32 19.81 -11.90
C VAL A 398 -5.68 20.35 -13.29
N ALA A 399 -5.92 21.66 -13.45
CA ALA A 399 -6.14 22.27 -14.75
C ALA A 399 -4.88 22.31 -15.65
N LEU A 400 -3.68 22.29 -15.08
CA LEU A 400 -2.42 22.25 -15.85
C LEU A 400 -2.17 20.86 -16.44
N ALA A 401 -2.46 19.79 -15.70
CA ALA A 401 -2.37 18.42 -16.21
C ALA A 401 -3.37 18.14 -17.36
N ASN A 402 -4.52 18.82 -17.36
CA ASN A 402 -5.58 18.63 -18.36
C ASN A 402 -5.45 19.52 -19.62
N ARG A 403 -4.34 20.27 -19.79
CA ARG A 403 -4.30 21.41 -20.75
C ARG A 403 -4.34 21.08 -22.25
N ASN A 404 -4.25 19.81 -22.64
CA ASN A 404 -4.29 19.38 -24.05
C ASN A 404 -5.66 18.86 -24.53
N LEU A 405 -6.70 18.88 -23.69
CA LEU A 405 -8.07 18.55 -24.10
C LEU A 405 -8.97 19.80 -24.03
N LYS A 406 -9.34 20.34 -25.20
CA LYS A 406 -10.47 21.27 -25.33
C LYS A 406 -11.76 20.45 -25.43
N PRO A 407 -12.72 20.59 -24.50
CA PRO A 407 -14.05 20.03 -24.69
C PRO A 407 -14.79 20.84 -25.74
N SER A 408 -15.32 20.18 -26.78
CA SER A 408 -16.33 20.77 -27.66
C SER A 408 -17.59 21.10 -26.83
N GLN A 409 -18.27 22.19 -27.16
CA GLN A 409 -19.43 22.66 -26.38
C GLN A 409 -20.65 21.76 -26.57
N GLU A 410 -21.42 21.63 -25.48
CA GLU A 410 -22.82 21.20 -25.37
C GLU A 410 -23.40 20.31 -26.49
N ILE A 411 -23.41 18.99 -26.25
CA ILE A 411 -24.35 18.07 -26.93
C ILE A 411 -25.22 17.36 -25.88
N SER A 412 -26.52 17.32 -26.17
CA SER A 412 -27.66 16.90 -25.35
C SER A 412 -27.47 15.67 -24.44
N LYS A 413 -28.07 15.74 -23.24
CA LYS A 413 -28.33 14.58 -22.36
C LYS A 413 -29.10 13.48 -23.11
N LEU A 414 -28.44 12.37 -23.43
CA LEU A 414 -29.03 11.13 -23.95
C LEU A 414 -28.29 9.95 -23.31
N SER A 415 -29.01 9.06 -22.62
CA SER A 415 -28.37 8.02 -21.80
C SER A 415 -27.87 6.83 -22.63
N LEU A 416 -26.76 6.24 -22.19
CA LEU A 416 -26.13 5.05 -22.81
C LEU A 416 -27.04 3.80 -22.79
N GLU A 417 -28.12 3.80 -22.00
CA GLU A 417 -29.11 2.72 -21.96
C GLU A 417 -29.76 2.47 -23.33
N SER A 418 -29.94 3.52 -24.15
CA SER A 418 -30.55 3.38 -25.48
C SER A 418 -29.62 2.82 -26.56
N VAL A 419 -28.35 2.54 -26.24
CA VAL A 419 -27.33 2.04 -27.17
C VAL A 419 -26.77 0.68 -26.72
N ILE A 420 -26.77 0.41 -25.41
CA ILE A 420 -26.08 -0.74 -24.80
C ILE A 420 -27.06 -1.85 -24.32
N GLN A 421 -28.39 -1.65 -24.47
CA GLN A 421 -29.36 -2.72 -24.21
C GLN A 421 -29.10 -3.96 -25.09
N PRO A 422 -29.27 -5.19 -24.55
CA PRO A 422 -29.25 -6.41 -25.37
C PRO A 422 -30.40 -6.39 -26.38
N LEU A 423 -30.13 -6.87 -27.60
CA LEU A 423 -31.04 -6.78 -28.74
C LEU A 423 -32.16 -7.84 -28.74
N ASP A 424 -32.92 -7.91 -27.65
CA ASP A 424 -34.20 -8.65 -27.57
C ASP A 424 -35.36 -7.80 -28.13
N SER A 425 -35.18 -7.27 -29.34
CA SER A 425 -36.21 -6.53 -30.07
C SER A 425 -36.16 -6.82 -31.57
N LYS A 426 -37.33 -6.93 -32.20
CA LYS A 426 -37.53 -7.43 -33.58
C LYS A 426 -36.71 -6.64 -34.63
N PRO A 427 -36.27 -7.31 -35.72
CA PRO A 427 -35.52 -6.64 -36.79
C PRO A 427 -36.31 -5.50 -37.41
N PHE A 428 -35.66 -4.35 -37.56
CA PHE A 428 -36.24 -3.13 -38.13
C PHE A 428 -36.16 -3.21 -39.67
N GLU A 429 -37.32 -3.19 -40.36
CA GLU A 429 -37.35 -3.23 -41.82
C GLU A 429 -36.83 -1.91 -42.43
N PRO A 430 -35.77 -1.95 -43.27
CA PRO A 430 -35.18 -0.73 -43.82
C PRO A 430 -36.01 -0.18 -44.99
N LYS A 431 -36.76 0.90 -44.75
CA LYS A 431 -37.46 1.62 -45.83
C LYS A 431 -36.56 2.65 -46.51
N THR A 432 -36.52 2.55 -47.85
CA THR A 432 -36.04 3.53 -48.84
C THR A 432 -34.53 3.86 -48.94
N SER A 433 -34.03 3.74 -50.19
CA SER A 433 -32.88 4.44 -50.81
C SER A 433 -31.63 4.73 -49.96
N SER A 434 -30.56 3.97 -50.21
CA SER A 434 -29.24 4.17 -49.61
C SER A 434 -28.54 5.45 -50.10
N TRP A 435 -28.61 6.52 -49.30
CA TRP A 435 -27.78 7.73 -49.46
C TRP A 435 -26.27 7.44 -49.37
N LEU A 436 -25.89 6.35 -48.69
CA LEU A 436 -24.54 5.77 -48.66
C LEU A 436 -24.10 5.14 -50.01
N GLY A 437 -24.87 5.32 -51.08
CA GLY A 437 -24.45 5.14 -52.47
C GLY A 437 -23.96 6.42 -53.17
N LEU A 438 -24.20 7.60 -52.58
CA LEU A 438 -23.87 8.91 -53.16
C LEU A 438 -22.56 9.52 -52.63
N LEU A 439 -22.05 9.00 -51.51
CA LEU A 439 -20.79 9.43 -50.92
C LEU A 439 -19.69 8.42 -51.23
N ASN A 440 -18.55 8.90 -51.72
CA ASN A 440 -17.34 8.10 -51.88
C ASN A 440 -16.80 7.68 -50.50
N GLU A 441 -16.13 6.53 -50.42
CA GLU A 441 -15.54 5.99 -49.19
C GLU A 441 -14.46 6.89 -48.60
N ASP A 442 -13.75 7.63 -49.45
CA ASP A 442 -12.78 8.66 -49.07
C ASP A 442 -13.43 9.93 -48.47
N ILE A 443 -14.74 10.11 -48.65
CA ILE A 443 -15.55 11.17 -47.99
C ILE A 443 -16.17 10.61 -46.71
N LEU A 444 -16.71 9.40 -46.75
CA LEU A 444 -17.28 8.73 -45.57
C LEU A 444 -16.24 8.53 -44.47
N SER A 445 -15.02 8.09 -44.80
CA SER A 445 -13.93 7.96 -43.82
C SER A 445 -13.57 9.31 -43.19
N ARG A 446 -13.48 10.40 -43.95
CA ARG A 446 -13.28 11.75 -43.39
C ARG A 446 -14.41 12.18 -42.47
N ILE A 447 -15.67 11.85 -42.79
CA ILE A 447 -16.82 12.13 -41.91
C ILE A 447 -16.71 11.34 -40.62
N VAL A 448 -16.46 10.02 -40.69
CA VAL A 448 -16.38 9.15 -39.51
C VAL A 448 -15.17 9.51 -38.62
N ASN A 449 -14.05 9.95 -39.20
CA ASN A 449 -12.86 10.42 -38.46
C ASN A 449 -13.07 11.78 -37.75
N HIS A 450 -14.23 12.42 -37.94
CA HIS A 450 -14.67 13.58 -37.17
C HIS A 450 -15.79 13.27 -36.16
N LEU A 451 -16.20 12.00 -36.03
CA LEU A 451 -17.18 11.55 -35.04
C LEU A 451 -16.50 11.05 -33.76
N ASP A 452 -17.19 11.21 -32.63
CA ASP A 452 -16.82 10.53 -31.38
C ASP A 452 -17.20 9.05 -31.41
N LEU A 453 -16.58 8.23 -30.57
CA LEU A 453 -16.81 6.78 -30.56
C LEU A 453 -18.28 6.39 -30.34
N ASN A 454 -19.06 7.14 -29.54
CA ASN A 454 -20.49 6.85 -29.35
C ASN A 454 -21.29 7.16 -30.63
N SER A 455 -20.95 8.20 -31.38
CA SER A 455 -21.52 8.43 -32.73
C SER A 455 -21.10 7.38 -33.76
N ILE A 456 -19.86 6.88 -33.73
CA ILE A 456 -19.41 5.79 -34.62
C ILE A 456 -20.13 4.48 -34.30
N LEU A 457 -20.25 4.13 -33.01
CA LEU A 457 -21.00 2.96 -32.56
C LEU A 457 -22.49 3.06 -32.96
N ARG A 458 -23.12 4.24 -32.81
CA ARG A 458 -24.47 4.49 -33.33
C ARG A 458 -24.55 4.33 -34.85
N LEU A 459 -23.57 4.83 -35.62
CA LEU A 459 -23.56 4.67 -37.07
C LEU A 459 -23.51 3.18 -37.49
N SER A 460 -22.79 2.35 -36.73
CA SER A 460 -22.73 0.89 -36.94
C SER A 460 -24.04 0.13 -36.62
N THR A 461 -25.01 0.77 -35.95
CA THR A 461 -26.36 0.20 -35.74
C THR A 461 -27.39 0.66 -36.78
N VAL A 462 -27.14 1.77 -37.49
CA VAL A 462 -28.07 2.32 -38.51
C VAL A 462 -28.27 1.39 -39.71
N SER A 463 -27.22 0.73 -40.22
CA SER A 463 -27.37 -0.23 -41.33
C SER A 463 -26.22 -1.24 -41.40
N LYS A 464 -26.47 -2.38 -42.07
CA LYS A 464 -25.44 -3.39 -42.36
C LYS A 464 -24.26 -2.79 -43.14
N LYS A 465 -24.54 -1.97 -44.18
CA LYS A 465 -23.49 -1.31 -44.97
C LYS A 465 -22.65 -0.32 -44.15
N CYS A 466 -23.26 0.41 -43.20
CA CYS A 466 -22.51 1.26 -42.27
C CYS A 466 -21.56 0.44 -41.39
N ARG A 467 -22.01 -0.70 -40.88
CA ARG A 467 -21.18 -1.59 -40.06
C ARG A 467 -20.06 -2.21 -40.88
N GLU A 468 -20.36 -2.73 -42.07
CA GLU A 468 -19.36 -3.28 -42.99
C GLU A 468 -18.29 -2.23 -43.34
N PHE A 469 -18.69 -1.00 -43.65
CA PHE A 469 -17.77 0.11 -43.88
C PHE A 469 -16.88 0.43 -42.67
N ILE A 470 -17.44 0.39 -41.45
CA ILE A 470 -16.69 0.62 -40.20
C ILE A 470 -15.71 -0.54 -39.91
N GLN A 471 -16.08 -1.78 -40.25
CA GLN A 471 -15.32 -3.01 -40.01
C GLN A 471 -14.28 -3.36 -41.08
N GLN A 472 -14.32 -2.69 -42.24
CA GLN A 472 -13.45 -2.97 -43.40
C GLN A 472 -12.46 -1.83 -43.72
N ASN A 473 -12.47 -0.74 -42.95
CA ASN A 473 -11.73 0.47 -43.28
C ASN A 473 -10.77 0.88 -42.14
N ASP A 474 -9.54 0.36 -42.23
CA ASP A 474 -8.47 0.55 -41.24
C ASP A 474 -8.15 2.03 -40.94
N LYS A 475 -8.50 2.94 -41.88
CA LYS A 475 -8.29 4.39 -41.72
C LYS A 475 -9.22 5.03 -40.69
N ILE A 476 -10.24 4.32 -40.19
CA ILE A 476 -11.26 4.89 -39.28
C ILE A 476 -10.76 4.99 -37.84
N PHE A 477 -10.10 3.95 -37.32
CA PHE A 477 -9.72 3.87 -35.91
C PHE A 477 -8.22 4.04 -35.71
N THR A 478 -7.61 5.17 -36.11
CA THR A 478 -6.21 5.44 -35.73
C THR A 478 -6.06 5.63 -34.21
N LEU A 479 -7.09 6.18 -33.57
CA LEU A 479 -7.26 6.29 -32.12
C LEU A 479 -8.58 5.62 -31.73
N LEU A 480 -8.53 4.68 -30.78
CA LEU A 480 -9.69 4.16 -30.07
C LEU A 480 -9.72 4.78 -28.66
N ASP A 481 -10.62 5.73 -28.43
CA ASP A 481 -10.77 6.44 -27.15
C ASP A 481 -12.06 6.06 -26.43
N LEU A 482 -11.90 5.40 -25.28
CA LEU A 482 -12.98 4.95 -24.39
C LEU A 482 -13.15 5.87 -23.16
N SER A 483 -12.32 6.92 -23.02
CA SER A 483 -12.35 7.85 -21.88
C SER A 483 -13.68 8.61 -21.71
N GLN A 484 -14.49 8.71 -22.77
CA GLN A 484 -15.82 9.33 -22.69
C GLN A 484 -16.87 8.41 -22.01
N ILE A 485 -16.64 7.10 -21.95
CA ILE A 485 -17.58 6.12 -21.37
C ILE A 485 -16.97 5.28 -20.22
N ASN A 486 -15.68 5.41 -19.97
CA ASN A 486 -14.84 4.68 -19.00
C ASN A 486 -15.50 4.29 -17.67
N LYS A 487 -16.21 5.21 -17.01
CA LYS A 487 -16.94 4.99 -15.74
C LYS A 487 -18.05 3.92 -15.80
N LYS A 488 -18.41 3.47 -17.00
CA LYS A 488 -19.38 2.39 -17.26
C LYS A 488 -18.81 1.23 -18.10
N VAL A 489 -17.52 1.23 -18.45
CA VAL A 489 -16.91 0.17 -19.25
C VAL A 489 -16.62 -1.06 -18.37
N THR A 490 -17.33 -2.14 -18.66
CA THR A 490 -17.03 -3.50 -18.17
C THR A 490 -16.66 -4.41 -19.34
N ASP A 491 -16.15 -5.60 -19.05
CA ASP A 491 -15.81 -6.63 -20.05
C ASP A 491 -16.97 -6.94 -21.01
N SER A 492 -18.23 -6.85 -20.54
CA SER A 492 -19.42 -7.06 -21.38
C SER A 492 -19.65 -5.93 -22.40
N ASN A 493 -19.22 -4.71 -22.07
CA ASN A 493 -19.29 -3.56 -22.97
C ASN A 493 -18.16 -3.62 -24.01
N ILE A 494 -16.96 -4.04 -23.63
CA ILE A 494 -15.87 -4.34 -24.57
C ILE A 494 -16.31 -5.41 -25.58
N LYS A 495 -16.88 -6.53 -25.11
CA LYS A 495 -17.50 -7.58 -25.94
C LYS A 495 -18.53 -7.04 -26.94
N HIS A 496 -19.30 -6.02 -26.57
CA HIS A 496 -20.26 -5.40 -27.47
C HIS A 496 -19.58 -4.45 -28.47
N ILE A 497 -18.65 -3.61 -28.01
CA ILE A 497 -17.88 -2.67 -28.83
C ILE A 497 -17.10 -3.41 -29.92
N MET A 498 -16.41 -4.50 -29.58
CA MET A 498 -15.66 -5.31 -30.55
C MET A 498 -16.54 -5.98 -31.61
N ARG A 499 -17.82 -6.29 -31.32
CA ARG A 499 -18.78 -6.79 -32.31
C ARG A 499 -19.30 -5.72 -33.27
N LEU A 500 -19.27 -4.45 -32.86
CA LEU A 500 -19.68 -3.32 -33.68
C LEU A 500 -18.50 -2.78 -34.51
N VAL A 501 -17.34 -2.62 -33.88
CA VAL A 501 -16.09 -2.10 -34.47
C VAL A 501 -15.37 -3.16 -35.33
N GLY A 502 -15.46 -4.45 -34.97
CA GLY A 502 -14.76 -5.53 -35.65
C GLY A 502 -13.26 -5.58 -35.31
N HIS A 503 -12.50 -6.27 -36.16
CA HIS A 503 -11.04 -6.13 -36.16
C HIS A 503 -10.69 -4.71 -36.61
N CYS A 504 -9.88 -4.03 -35.81
CA CYS A 504 -9.46 -2.66 -36.07
C CYS A 504 -8.01 -2.50 -35.64
N HIS A 505 -7.30 -1.59 -36.31
CA HIS A 505 -5.85 -1.45 -36.21
C HIS A 505 -5.44 -0.10 -35.59
N PRO A 506 -5.83 0.21 -34.34
CA PRO A 506 -5.48 1.47 -33.70
C PRO A 506 -4.01 1.52 -33.32
N ARG A 507 -3.36 2.63 -33.67
CA ARG A 507 -2.03 2.99 -33.17
C ARG A 507 -2.11 3.54 -31.75
N HIS A 508 -3.24 4.12 -31.38
CA HIS A 508 -3.45 4.77 -30.10
C HIS A 508 -4.69 4.17 -29.41
N LEU A 509 -4.53 3.66 -28.19
CA LEU A 509 -5.63 3.13 -27.38
C LEU A 509 -5.70 3.90 -26.05
N ASN A 510 -6.86 4.52 -25.76
CA ASN A 510 -7.12 5.19 -24.49
C ASN A 510 -8.25 4.46 -23.73
N LEU A 511 -7.87 3.85 -22.60
CA LEU A 511 -8.73 3.18 -21.63
C LEU A 511 -8.74 3.90 -20.27
N SER A 512 -8.20 5.12 -20.18
CA SER A 512 -8.07 5.84 -18.91
C SER A 512 -9.37 5.85 -18.11
N GLN A 513 -9.24 5.53 -16.81
CA GLN A 513 -10.31 5.42 -15.82
C GLN A 513 -11.37 4.35 -16.12
N CYS A 514 -11.08 3.33 -16.92
CA CYS A 514 -11.92 2.13 -17.07
C CYS A 514 -11.84 1.24 -15.82
N PHE A 515 -12.32 1.75 -14.68
CA PHE A 515 -12.16 1.15 -13.34
C PHE A 515 -12.67 -0.29 -13.22
N TYR A 516 -13.61 -0.70 -14.07
CA TYR A 516 -14.28 -2.00 -14.03
C TYR A 516 -13.85 -2.98 -15.13
N LEU A 517 -12.83 -2.63 -15.92
CA LEU A 517 -12.25 -3.52 -16.94
C LEU A 517 -11.30 -4.53 -16.28
N THR A 518 -11.51 -5.82 -16.53
CA THR A 518 -10.64 -6.91 -16.01
C THR A 518 -9.66 -7.41 -17.08
N ASP A 519 -8.69 -8.24 -16.67
CA ASP A 519 -7.76 -8.91 -17.58
C ASP A 519 -8.48 -9.69 -18.70
N ASP A 520 -9.67 -10.25 -18.44
CA ASP A 520 -10.42 -11.05 -19.42
C ASP A 520 -11.13 -10.17 -20.47
N GLY A 521 -11.66 -9.01 -20.07
CA GLY A 521 -12.19 -8.02 -21.01
C GLY A 521 -11.08 -7.35 -21.82
N PHE A 522 -9.98 -7.01 -21.17
CA PHE A 522 -8.80 -6.43 -21.80
C PHE A 522 -8.15 -7.39 -22.82
N LYS A 523 -8.10 -8.70 -22.52
CA LYS A 523 -7.62 -9.74 -23.44
C LYS A 523 -8.38 -9.76 -24.77
N GLU A 524 -9.71 -9.64 -24.74
CA GLU A 524 -10.54 -9.67 -25.96
C GLU A 524 -10.31 -8.41 -26.82
N LEU A 525 -10.04 -7.27 -26.18
CA LEU A 525 -9.67 -6.01 -26.83
C LEU A 525 -8.31 -6.12 -27.53
N VAL A 526 -7.22 -6.38 -26.79
CA VAL A 526 -5.86 -6.37 -27.37
C VAL A 526 -5.60 -7.57 -28.28
N GLY A 527 -6.29 -8.70 -28.08
CA GLY A 527 -6.24 -9.84 -28.99
C GLY A 527 -6.76 -9.57 -30.40
N SER A 528 -7.32 -8.37 -30.64
CA SER A 528 -7.77 -7.90 -31.96
C SER A 528 -6.95 -6.72 -32.51
N MET A 529 -5.88 -6.28 -31.83
CA MET A 529 -5.18 -5.00 -32.09
C MET A 529 -3.65 -5.15 -31.99
N SER A 530 -3.00 -5.56 -33.08
CA SER A 530 -1.53 -5.76 -33.13
C SER A 530 -0.71 -4.46 -33.17
N ASP A 531 -1.28 -3.40 -33.75
CA ASP A 531 -0.50 -2.27 -34.27
C ASP A 531 -0.47 -1.06 -33.32
N ILE A 532 -0.76 -1.30 -32.03
CA ILE A 532 -0.78 -0.28 -30.99
C ILE A 532 0.65 0.22 -30.72
N GLU A 533 0.92 1.47 -31.06
CA GLU A 533 2.15 2.20 -30.75
C GLU A 533 2.10 2.82 -29.35
N THR A 534 0.91 3.25 -28.90
CA THR A 534 0.70 3.96 -27.62
C THR A 534 -0.55 3.50 -26.88
N MET A 535 -0.46 3.26 -25.57
CA MET A 535 -1.57 2.79 -24.74
C MET A 535 -1.67 3.56 -23.42
N ASP A 536 -2.85 4.13 -23.14
CA ASP A 536 -3.19 4.74 -21.85
C ASP A 536 -4.14 3.82 -21.07
N LEU A 537 -3.66 3.28 -19.96
CA LEU A 537 -4.39 2.44 -19.00
C LEU A 537 -4.54 3.13 -17.64
N ASN A 538 -4.32 4.44 -17.54
CA ASN A 538 -4.32 5.20 -16.30
C ASN A 538 -5.57 4.90 -15.46
N SER A 539 -5.38 4.49 -14.20
CA SER A 539 -6.44 4.18 -13.25
C SER A 539 -7.33 2.98 -13.60
N CYS A 540 -6.88 2.06 -14.46
CA CYS A 540 -7.54 0.77 -14.69
C CYS A 540 -7.32 -0.21 -13.50
N TRP A 541 -7.95 0.09 -12.35
CA TRP A 541 -7.66 -0.55 -11.05
C TRP A 541 -7.84 -2.07 -10.96
N LEU A 542 -8.54 -2.70 -11.91
CA LEU A 542 -8.78 -4.14 -11.89
C LEU A 542 -7.78 -4.97 -12.71
N LEU A 543 -7.04 -4.38 -13.66
CA LEU A 543 -6.00 -5.06 -14.44
C LEU A 543 -4.85 -5.51 -13.54
N THR A 544 -4.23 -6.65 -13.84
CA THR A 544 -3.11 -7.24 -13.10
C THR A 544 -1.87 -7.41 -13.98
N ASP A 545 -0.79 -7.94 -13.41
CA ASP A 545 0.44 -8.32 -14.14
C ASP A 545 0.15 -9.25 -15.34
N LYS A 546 -0.99 -9.97 -15.36
CA LYS A 546 -1.46 -10.73 -16.53
C LYS A 546 -1.71 -9.83 -17.75
N SER A 547 -2.31 -8.66 -17.56
CA SER A 547 -2.55 -7.70 -18.64
C SER A 547 -1.23 -7.21 -19.24
N LEU A 548 -0.15 -7.11 -18.44
CA LEU A 548 1.17 -6.74 -18.96
C LEU A 548 1.80 -7.86 -19.81
N SER A 549 1.64 -9.12 -19.41
CA SER A 549 2.02 -10.26 -20.26
C SER A 549 1.19 -10.34 -21.55
N LEU A 550 -0.07 -9.92 -21.52
CA LEU A 550 -0.89 -9.79 -22.74
C LEU A 550 -0.41 -8.66 -23.65
N ILE A 551 -0.05 -7.50 -23.10
CA ILE A 551 0.53 -6.38 -23.88
C ILE A 551 1.84 -6.79 -24.55
N ALA A 552 2.74 -7.46 -23.82
CA ALA A 552 4.04 -7.88 -24.34
C ALA A 552 3.93 -8.82 -25.56
N THR A 553 2.89 -9.66 -25.56
CA THR A 553 2.67 -10.70 -26.57
C THR A 553 1.73 -10.28 -27.70
N ALA A 554 0.79 -9.35 -27.46
CA ALA A 554 -0.18 -8.87 -28.45
C ALA A 554 0.22 -7.54 -29.12
N CYS A 555 1.02 -6.68 -28.47
CA CYS A 555 1.34 -5.32 -28.96
C CYS A 555 2.85 -5.16 -29.25
N PRO A 556 3.38 -5.75 -30.33
CA PRO A 556 4.81 -5.67 -30.68
C PRO A 556 5.30 -4.23 -30.86
N GLN A 557 4.51 -3.37 -31.50
CA GLN A 557 4.89 -1.98 -31.81
C GLN A 557 4.75 -1.00 -30.63
N LEU A 558 4.31 -1.46 -29.46
CA LEU A 558 4.08 -0.58 -28.31
C LEU A 558 5.38 0.05 -27.83
N THR A 559 5.48 1.38 -27.95
CA THR A 559 6.61 2.19 -27.49
C THR A 559 6.22 3.15 -26.36
N ARG A 560 4.92 3.41 -26.14
CA ARG A 560 4.45 4.35 -25.10
C ARG A 560 3.33 3.77 -24.25
N LEU A 561 3.48 3.81 -22.93
CA LEU A 561 2.55 3.16 -21.99
C LEU A 561 2.34 3.99 -20.72
N ASP A 562 1.07 4.32 -20.42
CA ASP A 562 0.67 4.87 -19.11
C ASP A 562 -0.07 3.81 -18.29
N LEU A 563 0.49 3.47 -17.12
CA LEU A 563 -0.04 2.57 -16.10
C LEU A 563 -0.30 3.30 -14.77
N SER A 564 -0.38 4.64 -14.78
CA SER A 564 -0.54 5.45 -13.57
C SER A 564 -1.74 4.99 -12.74
N ASN A 565 -1.57 4.90 -11.42
CA ASN A 565 -2.61 4.48 -10.46
C ASN A 565 -3.18 3.07 -10.74
N CYS A 566 -2.50 2.21 -11.51
CA CYS A 566 -2.87 0.79 -11.69
C CYS A 566 -2.44 -0.07 -10.49
N ARG A 567 -3.19 0.07 -9.39
CA ARG A 567 -2.87 -0.39 -8.01
C ARG A 567 -2.48 -1.86 -7.83
N LYS A 568 -2.77 -2.73 -8.80
CA LYS A 568 -2.42 -4.17 -8.73
C LYS A 568 -1.13 -4.54 -9.44
N ILE A 569 -0.61 -3.68 -10.34
CA ILE A 569 0.63 -3.93 -11.08
C ILE A 569 1.82 -3.97 -10.12
N SER A 570 2.72 -4.95 -10.30
CA SER A 570 3.92 -5.14 -9.48
C SER A 570 5.21 -5.16 -10.31
N ASP A 571 6.36 -5.19 -9.62
CA ASP A 571 7.68 -5.36 -10.25
C ASP A 571 7.71 -6.58 -11.23
N ILE A 572 6.99 -7.67 -10.90
CA ILE A 572 6.88 -8.88 -11.74
C ILE A 572 6.17 -8.61 -13.07
N GLY A 573 5.14 -7.75 -13.06
CA GLY A 573 4.42 -7.38 -14.28
C GLY A 573 5.26 -6.52 -15.21
N ILE A 574 6.05 -5.60 -14.65
CA ILE A 574 6.99 -4.77 -15.43
C ILE A 574 8.13 -5.63 -15.97
N PHE A 575 8.71 -6.52 -15.15
CA PHE A 575 9.70 -7.50 -15.60
C PHE A 575 9.20 -8.29 -16.83
N ARG A 576 8.04 -8.94 -16.72
CA ARG A 576 7.46 -9.75 -17.81
C ARG A 576 7.12 -8.93 -19.05
N LEU A 577 6.73 -7.67 -18.91
CA LEU A 577 6.46 -6.79 -20.04
C LEU A 577 7.72 -6.52 -20.87
N LEU A 578 8.84 -6.29 -20.19
CA LEU A 578 10.11 -5.93 -20.81
C LEU A 578 10.86 -7.16 -21.32
N ASP A 579 10.88 -8.24 -20.54
CA ASP A 579 11.55 -9.50 -20.84
C ASP A 579 10.95 -10.23 -22.06
N GLU A 580 9.62 -10.31 -22.17
CA GLU A 580 8.94 -10.87 -23.35
C GLU A 580 9.13 -10.00 -24.61
N LYS A 581 9.19 -8.66 -24.47
CA LYS A 581 9.47 -7.77 -25.62
C LYS A 581 10.93 -7.89 -26.08
N ALA A 582 11.88 -7.95 -25.15
CA ALA A 582 13.29 -8.19 -25.46
C ALA A 582 13.52 -9.57 -26.10
N SER A 583 12.93 -10.62 -25.52
CA SER A 583 13.03 -12.02 -26.02
C SER A 583 12.39 -12.25 -27.40
N ARG A 584 11.70 -11.25 -27.97
CA ARG A 584 11.05 -11.29 -29.28
C ARG A 584 11.60 -10.27 -30.28
N ASP A 585 12.72 -9.61 -29.94
CA ASP A 585 13.30 -8.48 -30.68
C ASP A 585 12.30 -7.34 -30.95
N TYR A 586 11.31 -7.14 -30.07
CA TYR A 586 10.33 -6.07 -30.19
C TYR A 586 10.88 -4.74 -29.65
N PRO A 587 10.53 -3.58 -30.25
CA PRO A 587 10.89 -2.26 -29.72
C PRO A 587 10.51 -2.12 -28.25
N THR A 588 11.48 -1.78 -27.40
CA THR A 588 11.24 -1.50 -25.98
C THR A 588 10.71 -0.07 -25.76
N LEU A 589 10.27 0.23 -24.54
CA LEU A 589 9.47 1.44 -24.27
C LEU A 589 10.32 2.72 -24.30
N LYS A 590 9.82 3.71 -25.04
CA LYS A 590 10.34 5.09 -25.12
C LYS A 590 9.72 6.01 -24.07
N GLU A 591 8.42 5.89 -23.84
CA GLU A 591 7.71 6.68 -22.84
C GLU A 591 6.95 5.76 -21.87
N LEU A 592 7.23 5.86 -20.58
CA LEU A 592 6.61 5.03 -19.55
C LEU A 592 6.15 5.89 -18.36
N SER A 593 4.87 5.76 -18.01
CA SER A 593 4.33 6.33 -16.77
C SER A 593 3.79 5.24 -15.85
N LEU A 594 4.27 5.26 -14.61
CA LEU A 594 3.99 4.30 -13.54
C LEU A 594 3.55 5.04 -12.27
N SER A 595 3.12 6.30 -12.39
CA SER A 595 2.91 7.16 -11.23
C SER A 595 1.83 6.61 -10.29
N TYR A 596 1.98 6.78 -8.98
CA TYR A 596 1.09 6.24 -7.93
C TYR A 596 1.02 4.69 -7.86
N CYS A 597 1.85 3.93 -8.58
CA CYS A 597 1.89 2.47 -8.50
C CYS A 597 2.69 1.97 -7.28
N LYS A 598 2.05 2.00 -6.12
CA LYS A 598 2.65 1.73 -4.79
C LYS A 598 3.36 0.37 -4.60
N LYS A 599 3.11 -0.61 -5.47
CA LYS A 599 3.72 -1.95 -5.41
C LYS A 599 5.11 -2.02 -6.07
N LEU A 600 5.52 -0.99 -6.80
CA LEU A 600 6.79 -0.96 -7.55
C LEU A 600 7.94 -0.49 -6.64
N SER A 601 9.11 -1.07 -6.86
CA SER A 601 10.30 -0.85 -6.03
C SER A 601 11.58 -0.69 -6.84
N ASP A 602 12.73 -0.70 -6.17
CA ASP A 602 14.05 -0.66 -6.79
C ASP A 602 14.27 -1.78 -7.84
N MET A 603 13.53 -2.89 -7.74
CA MET A 603 13.51 -3.96 -8.75
C MET A 603 13.01 -3.46 -10.11
N THR A 604 11.91 -2.68 -10.16
CA THR A 604 11.45 -1.99 -11.38
C THR A 604 12.54 -1.10 -11.96
N MET A 605 13.31 -0.40 -11.12
CA MET A 605 14.40 0.47 -11.61
C MET A 605 15.55 -0.34 -12.22
N GLN A 606 15.90 -1.49 -11.64
CA GLN A 606 16.87 -2.43 -12.20
C GLN A 606 16.37 -3.05 -13.52
N HIS A 607 15.08 -3.41 -13.64
CA HIS A 607 14.51 -3.90 -14.90
C HIS A 607 14.55 -2.81 -15.99
N LEU A 608 14.24 -1.56 -15.66
CA LEU A 608 14.36 -0.44 -16.62
C LEU A 608 15.81 -0.21 -17.07
N ALA A 609 16.78 -0.34 -16.17
CA ALA A 609 18.21 -0.28 -16.50
C ALA A 609 18.64 -1.42 -17.46
N HIS A 610 18.14 -2.64 -17.24
CA HIS A 610 18.51 -3.79 -18.05
C HIS A 610 17.88 -3.78 -19.45
N TYR A 611 16.58 -3.45 -19.56
CA TYR A 611 15.82 -3.60 -20.82
C TYR A 611 15.51 -2.29 -21.57
N CYS A 612 15.63 -1.11 -20.94
CA CYS A 612 15.18 0.17 -21.53
C CYS A 612 16.22 1.31 -21.47
N SER A 613 17.42 1.06 -20.94
CA SER A 613 18.53 2.02 -20.86
C SER A 613 18.82 2.73 -22.19
N SER A 614 18.81 2.00 -23.31
CA SER A 614 19.11 2.49 -24.65
C SER A 614 17.94 3.16 -25.39
N THR A 615 16.71 3.10 -24.86
CA THR A 615 15.48 3.49 -25.58
C THR A 615 14.57 4.46 -24.82
N LEU A 616 14.66 4.54 -23.50
CA LEU A 616 13.75 5.32 -22.66
C LEU A 616 14.05 6.83 -22.75
N GLU A 617 13.08 7.60 -23.27
CA GLU A 617 13.12 9.05 -23.45
C GLU A 617 12.34 9.78 -22.35
N TYR A 618 11.29 9.16 -21.80
CA TYR A 618 10.40 9.71 -20.76
C TYR A 618 10.11 8.66 -19.69
N LEU A 619 10.31 9.02 -18.42
CA LEU A 619 9.88 8.23 -17.27
C LEU A 619 9.13 9.08 -16.23
N ASN A 620 7.98 8.60 -15.78
CA ASN A 620 7.24 9.18 -14.67
C ASN A 620 6.94 8.12 -13.59
N ILE A 621 7.60 8.24 -12.44
CA ILE A 621 7.44 7.38 -11.26
C ILE A 621 7.04 8.18 -10.01
N GLN A 622 6.35 9.31 -10.19
CA GLN A 622 5.78 10.13 -9.10
C GLN A 622 4.99 9.27 -8.10
N ARG A 623 5.26 9.41 -6.80
CA ARG A 623 4.70 8.61 -5.70
C ARG A 623 4.93 7.10 -5.77
N CYS A 624 5.96 6.61 -6.45
CA CYS A 624 6.47 5.25 -6.28
C CYS A 624 7.32 5.15 -5.00
N THR A 625 6.69 5.31 -3.83
CA THR A 625 7.35 5.49 -2.52
C THR A 625 8.07 4.25 -1.96
N ARG A 626 8.25 3.19 -2.76
CA ARG A 626 9.10 2.02 -2.46
C ARG A 626 10.39 1.99 -3.32
N ILE A 627 10.63 3.04 -4.11
CA ILE A 627 11.91 3.29 -4.80
C ILE A 627 12.80 4.16 -3.89
N THR A 628 14.08 3.81 -3.80
CA THR A 628 15.10 4.43 -2.94
C THR A 628 16.35 4.80 -3.74
N ASP A 629 17.41 5.26 -3.07
CA ASP A 629 18.73 5.46 -3.69
C ASP A 629 19.27 4.19 -4.38
N GLN A 630 18.89 3.00 -3.90
CA GLN A 630 19.40 1.72 -4.39
C GLN A 630 18.93 1.40 -5.82
N GLY A 631 17.70 1.79 -6.19
CA GLY A 631 17.20 1.61 -7.55
C GLY A 631 18.00 2.39 -8.59
N PHE A 632 18.54 3.54 -8.22
CA PHE A 632 19.39 4.36 -9.09
C PHE A 632 20.84 3.88 -9.15
N SER A 633 21.33 3.03 -8.23
CA SER A 633 22.74 2.58 -8.30
C SER A 633 23.00 1.77 -9.58
N THR A 634 22.06 0.91 -9.99
CA THR A 634 22.15 0.07 -11.20
C THR A 634 22.16 0.89 -12.50
N TRP A 635 21.58 2.10 -12.47
CA TRP A 635 21.60 3.03 -13.60
C TRP A 635 23.00 3.59 -13.88
N THR A 636 23.89 3.57 -12.88
CA THR A 636 25.27 4.07 -13.01
C THR A 636 26.16 3.15 -13.86
N GLU A 637 25.78 1.87 -14.02
CA GLU A 637 26.48 0.87 -14.82
C GLU A 637 26.03 0.89 -16.29
N THR A 638 24.74 1.12 -16.52
CA THR A 638 24.06 0.92 -17.82
C THR A 638 23.89 2.18 -18.67
N ARG A 639 23.80 3.37 -18.04
CA ARG A 639 23.48 4.67 -18.66
C ARG A 639 22.08 4.79 -19.27
N PHE A 640 21.61 6.02 -19.34
CA PHE A 640 20.36 6.42 -20.00
C PHE A 640 20.63 7.61 -20.94
N PRO A 641 21.25 7.39 -22.12
CA PRO A 641 21.67 8.46 -23.01
C PRO A 641 20.51 9.22 -23.68
N LEU A 642 19.33 8.61 -23.80
CA LEU A 642 18.15 9.21 -24.43
C LEU A 642 17.15 9.83 -23.43
N LEU A 643 17.31 9.62 -22.12
CA LEU A 643 16.31 10.04 -21.13
C LEU A 643 16.27 11.56 -21.00
N LYS A 644 15.20 12.17 -21.53
CA LYS A 644 14.98 13.62 -21.55
C LYS A 644 14.02 14.12 -20.47
N PHE A 645 13.10 13.29 -20.02
CA PHE A 645 12.12 13.66 -18.98
C PHE A 645 12.12 12.64 -17.84
N LEU A 646 12.25 13.12 -16.60
CA LEU A 646 12.13 12.29 -15.40
C LEU A 646 11.29 12.98 -14.31
N ASN A 647 10.19 12.34 -13.90
CA ASN A 647 9.36 12.79 -12.79
C ASN A 647 9.47 11.83 -11.60
N LEU A 648 9.98 12.35 -10.48
CA LEU A 648 10.22 11.70 -9.19
C LEU A 648 9.42 12.37 -8.05
N ASN A 649 8.37 13.12 -8.38
CA ASN A 649 7.61 13.89 -7.39
C ASN A 649 7.09 13.01 -6.23
N ASP A 650 7.34 13.45 -5.01
CA ASP A 650 6.92 12.81 -3.76
C ASP A 650 7.42 11.35 -3.65
N CYS A 651 8.62 11.10 -4.18
CA CYS A 651 9.45 9.92 -3.88
C CYS A 651 10.29 10.21 -2.62
N SER A 652 9.62 10.23 -1.47
CA SER A 652 10.14 10.75 -0.18
C SER A 652 11.40 10.05 0.39
N PHE A 653 11.83 8.92 -0.19
CA PHE A 653 12.97 8.12 0.26
C PHE A 653 14.25 8.30 -0.60
N LEU A 654 14.23 9.23 -1.56
CA LEU A 654 15.41 9.60 -2.35
C LEU A 654 16.23 10.66 -1.60
N THR A 655 17.53 10.39 -1.44
CA THR A 655 18.51 11.32 -0.86
C THR A 655 19.39 11.93 -1.96
N ASP A 656 20.34 12.79 -1.58
CA ASP A 656 21.34 13.31 -2.50
C ASP A 656 22.18 12.22 -3.20
N GLN A 657 22.16 10.98 -2.69
CA GLN A 657 22.85 9.83 -3.27
C GLN A 657 22.13 9.30 -4.53
N ALA A 658 20.80 9.22 -4.54
CA ALA A 658 20.03 9.02 -5.78
C ALA A 658 20.36 10.09 -6.82
N ILE A 659 20.49 11.35 -6.39
CA ILE A 659 20.80 12.46 -7.30
C ILE A 659 22.23 12.35 -7.86
N ALA A 660 23.20 11.91 -7.06
CA ALA A 660 24.55 11.60 -7.55
C ALA A 660 24.54 10.47 -8.60
N TYR A 661 23.78 9.40 -8.37
CA TYR A 661 23.62 8.30 -9.31
C TYR A 661 22.86 8.71 -10.59
N LEU A 662 21.84 9.55 -10.47
CA LEU A 662 21.05 10.08 -11.59
C LEU A 662 21.88 10.98 -12.51
N VAL A 663 22.65 11.93 -11.96
CA VAL A 663 23.60 12.76 -12.73
C VAL A 663 24.70 11.88 -13.34
N TYR A 664 25.10 10.82 -12.62
CA TYR A 664 25.84 9.66 -13.12
C TYR A 664 25.27 9.10 -14.44
N ALA A 665 24.00 8.69 -14.39
CA ALA A 665 23.35 7.86 -15.40
C ALA A 665 22.76 8.60 -16.61
N ALA A 666 22.16 9.77 -16.39
CA ALA A 666 21.36 10.52 -17.37
C ALA A 666 21.89 11.96 -17.54
N PRO A 667 23.10 12.15 -18.11
CA PRO A 667 23.72 13.47 -18.23
C PRO A 667 23.00 14.43 -19.19
N HIS A 668 22.16 13.89 -20.07
CA HIS A 668 21.41 14.63 -21.09
C HIS A 668 19.95 14.94 -20.66
N LEU A 669 19.62 14.91 -19.37
CA LEU A 669 18.26 15.11 -18.88
C LEU A 669 17.79 16.57 -19.08
N ASN A 670 16.65 16.77 -19.76
CA ASN A 670 16.10 18.11 -20.07
C ASN A 670 15.11 18.61 -19.01
N HIS A 671 14.28 17.73 -18.46
CA HIS A 671 13.27 18.02 -17.43
C HIS A 671 13.44 17.07 -16.25
N LEU A 672 13.52 17.64 -15.05
CA LEU A 672 13.56 16.89 -13.79
C LEU A 672 12.55 17.46 -12.79
N SER A 673 11.66 16.60 -12.29
CA SER A 673 10.70 16.96 -11.25
C SER A 673 10.97 16.17 -9.96
N LEU A 674 11.33 16.88 -8.90
CA LEU A 674 11.72 16.40 -7.56
C LEU A 674 10.82 16.99 -6.46
N SER A 675 9.65 17.53 -6.80
CA SER A 675 8.74 18.19 -5.85
C SER A 675 8.41 17.27 -4.67
N PHE A 676 8.39 17.80 -3.45
CA PHE A 676 8.19 17.04 -2.19
C PHE A 676 9.25 15.97 -1.86
N CYS A 677 10.40 15.90 -2.54
CA CYS A 677 11.53 15.06 -2.11
C CYS A 677 12.25 15.65 -0.88
N CYS A 678 11.60 15.56 0.28
CA CYS A 678 11.98 16.25 1.51
C CYS A 678 13.29 15.78 2.17
N ALA A 679 13.87 14.66 1.73
CA ALA A 679 15.15 14.14 2.23
C ALA A 679 16.39 14.71 1.50
N LEU A 680 16.18 15.53 0.45
CA LEU A 680 17.25 16.18 -0.30
C LEU A 680 17.83 17.40 0.44
N SER A 681 19.14 17.64 0.26
CA SER A 681 19.90 18.77 0.80
C SER A 681 20.41 19.70 -0.31
N ASP A 682 21.03 20.83 0.06
CA ASP A 682 21.64 21.77 -0.88
C ASP A 682 22.60 21.08 -1.87
N SER A 683 23.30 20.04 -1.40
CA SER A 683 24.25 19.28 -2.24
C SER A 683 23.60 18.37 -3.28
N ALA A 684 22.29 18.11 -3.23
CA ALA A 684 21.57 17.56 -4.38
C ALA A 684 21.52 18.59 -5.53
N ILE A 685 21.20 19.84 -5.22
CA ILE A 685 21.11 20.92 -6.22
C ILE A 685 22.50 21.27 -6.77
N GLU A 686 23.55 21.25 -5.94
CA GLU A 686 24.95 21.40 -6.38
C GLU A 686 25.36 20.29 -7.37
N ARG A 687 24.91 19.04 -7.15
CA ARG A 687 25.11 17.93 -8.10
C ARG A 687 24.33 18.14 -9.41
N LEU A 688 23.09 18.62 -9.34
CA LEU A 688 22.26 18.90 -10.53
C LEU A 688 22.82 20.05 -11.40
N ALA A 689 23.53 21.01 -10.82
CA ALA A 689 24.16 22.12 -11.55
C ALA A 689 25.24 21.67 -12.57
N VAL A 690 25.67 20.40 -12.52
CA VAL A 690 26.56 19.79 -13.54
C VAL A 690 25.83 19.51 -14.85
N LEU A 691 24.50 19.32 -14.83
CA LEU A 691 23.71 18.97 -16.02
C LEU A 691 23.56 20.17 -16.97
N GLN A 692 24.21 20.07 -18.13
CA GLN A 692 24.28 21.16 -19.13
C GLN A 692 22.98 21.32 -19.93
N GLU A 693 22.17 20.26 -20.06
CA GLU A 693 20.91 20.26 -20.81
C GLU A 693 19.66 20.39 -19.92
N LEU A 694 19.82 20.49 -18.59
CA LEU A 694 18.70 20.60 -17.64
C LEU A 694 18.01 21.96 -17.75
N HIS A 695 16.96 22.01 -18.56
CA HIS A 695 16.22 23.23 -18.90
C HIS A 695 15.03 23.51 -17.97
N ASP A 696 14.48 22.48 -17.35
CA ASP A 696 13.28 22.55 -16.51
C ASP A 696 13.51 21.76 -15.21
N LEU A 697 13.47 22.46 -14.08
CA LEU A 697 13.68 21.88 -12.76
C LEU A 697 12.57 22.30 -11.79
N ASP A 698 11.81 21.30 -11.33
CA ASP A 698 10.87 21.46 -10.22
C ASP A 698 11.44 20.83 -8.95
N VAL A 699 11.72 21.67 -7.95
CA VAL A 699 12.17 21.30 -6.60
C VAL A 699 11.26 21.94 -5.55
N SER A 700 9.99 22.14 -5.90
CA SER A 700 9.01 22.76 -5.00
C SER A 700 8.77 21.92 -3.74
N PHE A 701 8.56 22.62 -2.62
CA PHE A 701 8.42 22.05 -1.27
C PHE A 701 9.64 21.26 -0.75
N CYS A 702 10.76 21.20 -1.49
CA CYS A 702 12.03 20.63 -1.03
C CYS A 702 12.75 21.61 -0.09
N GLY A 703 12.11 21.91 1.05
CA GLY A 703 12.52 22.96 1.99
C GLY A 703 13.89 22.75 2.65
N ALA A 704 14.46 21.55 2.55
CA ALA A 704 15.83 21.23 2.97
C ALA A 704 16.87 21.35 1.84
N ALA A 705 16.47 21.31 0.56
CA ALA A 705 17.37 21.31 -0.60
C ALA A 705 17.59 22.67 -1.26
N VAL A 706 16.64 23.59 -1.08
CA VAL A 706 16.63 24.85 -1.82
C VAL A 706 16.88 26.02 -0.87
N SER A 707 18.10 26.57 -0.96
CA SER A 707 18.59 27.72 -0.21
C SER A 707 19.09 28.81 -1.15
N ASP A 708 19.36 30.00 -0.62
CA ASP A 708 19.95 31.09 -1.40
C ASP A 708 21.29 30.70 -2.06
N LEU A 709 22.11 29.87 -1.38
CA LEU A 709 23.35 29.34 -1.92
C LEU A 709 23.09 28.34 -3.04
N SER A 710 22.20 27.36 -2.82
CA SER A 710 21.97 26.31 -3.81
C SER A 710 21.27 26.84 -5.08
N VAL A 711 20.39 27.83 -4.95
CA VAL A 711 19.84 28.59 -6.08
C VAL A 711 20.94 29.34 -6.84
N ARG A 712 21.88 30.00 -6.15
CA ARG A 712 22.99 30.72 -6.79
C ARG A 712 23.95 29.78 -7.54
N THR A 713 24.25 28.61 -6.96
CA THR A 713 25.06 27.57 -7.64
C THR A 713 24.33 27.03 -8.86
N LEU A 714 23.04 26.71 -8.77
CA LEU A 714 22.22 26.24 -9.88
C LEU A 714 22.20 27.25 -11.05
N LEU A 715 21.96 28.53 -10.77
CA LEU A 715 21.91 29.57 -11.81
C LEU A 715 23.26 29.79 -12.50
N SER A 716 24.37 29.44 -11.82
CA SER A 716 25.72 29.56 -12.37
C SER A 716 26.01 28.55 -13.49
N SER A 717 25.24 27.45 -13.61
CA SER A 717 25.34 26.52 -14.74
C SER A 717 24.82 27.10 -16.06
N GLN A 718 23.91 28.09 -15.97
CA GLN A 718 23.16 28.68 -17.10
C GLN A 718 22.30 27.71 -17.92
N SER A 719 22.11 26.45 -17.49
CA SER A 719 21.32 25.44 -18.21
C SER A 719 19.80 25.57 -18.01
N VAL A 720 19.36 26.02 -16.83
CA VAL A 720 17.94 26.10 -16.43
C VAL A 720 17.22 27.31 -17.02
N PHE A 721 16.04 27.09 -17.61
CA PHE A 721 15.13 28.11 -18.15
C PHE A 721 13.78 28.17 -17.42
N LEU A 722 13.30 27.06 -16.85
CA LEU A 722 12.13 26.99 -15.98
C LEU A 722 12.61 26.49 -14.61
N LEU A 723 12.38 27.30 -13.57
CA LEU A 723 12.68 26.93 -12.18
C LEU A 723 11.41 27.03 -11.33
N ASN A 724 10.99 25.91 -10.73
CA ASN A 724 9.95 25.89 -9.70
C ASN A 724 10.55 25.61 -8.32
N ILE A 725 10.53 26.63 -7.47
CA ILE A 725 10.96 26.59 -6.06
C ILE A 725 9.81 26.96 -5.11
N ARG A 726 8.55 26.75 -5.53
CA ARG A 726 7.33 27.01 -4.73
C ARG A 726 7.45 26.39 -3.35
N GLY A 727 7.13 27.15 -2.30
CA GLY A 727 7.10 26.66 -0.91
C GLY A 727 8.48 26.40 -0.28
N CYS A 728 9.60 26.72 -0.94
CA CYS A 728 10.92 26.50 -0.38
C CYS A 728 11.26 27.52 0.72
N VAL A 729 11.29 27.05 1.97
CA VAL A 729 11.34 27.91 3.18
C VAL A 729 12.70 28.52 3.52
N ARG A 730 13.78 28.04 2.88
CA ARG A 730 15.17 28.55 3.04
C ARG A 730 15.59 29.54 1.94
N VAL A 731 14.64 29.97 1.11
CA VAL A 731 14.84 30.95 0.02
C VAL A 731 14.39 32.33 0.49
N THR A 732 15.24 33.33 0.28
CA THR A 732 15.04 34.73 0.70
C THR A 732 15.22 35.71 -0.46
N ASP A 733 15.14 37.01 -0.16
CA ASP A 733 15.47 38.09 -1.09
C ASP A 733 16.89 37.97 -1.70
N SER A 734 17.82 37.26 -1.03
CA SER A 734 19.18 36.98 -1.55
C SER A 734 19.18 36.02 -2.76
N ALA A 735 18.29 35.01 -2.79
CA ALA A 735 18.06 34.23 -4.00
C ALA A 735 17.45 35.09 -5.11
N VAL A 736 16.53 36.02 -4.78
CA VAL A 736 15.92 36.91 -5.78
C VAL A 736 16.97 37.83 -6.41
N GLN A 737 17.91 38.37 -5.63
CA GLN A 737 19.08 39.09 -6.14
C GLN A 737 19.92 38.18 -7.06
N SER A 738 20.24 36.96 -6.63
CA SER A 738 21.01 35.98 -7.43
C SER A 738 20.32 35.62 -8.76
N ILE A 739 18.99 35.53 -8.78
CA ILE A 739 18.17 35.33 -9.98
C ILE A 739 18.27 36.54 -10.92
N LEU A 740 18.21 37.76 -10.38
CA LEU A 740 18.28 39.00 -11.17
C LEU A 740 19.69 39.24 -11.74
N GLU A 741 20.74 38.86 -11.01
CA GLU A 741 22.13 38.90 -11.47
C GLU A 741 22.39 37.84 -12.56
N LEU A 742 22.33 36.56 -12.17
CA LEU A 742 22.86 35.42 -12.94
C LEU A 742 21.82 34.77 -13.87
N GLY A 743 20.53 34.91 -13.55
CA GLY A 743 19.48 34.11 -14.16
C GLY A 743 19.20 34.42 -15.64
N ARG A 744 19.09 33.35 -16.43
CA ARG A 744 18.48 33.33 -17.79
C ARG A 744 17.10 32.68 -17.79
N LEU A 745 16.45 32.63 -16.63
CA LEU A 745 15.13 32.01 -16.44
C LEU A 745 14.07 32.72 -17.31
N LYS A 746 13.36 31.93 -18.12
CA LYS A 746 12.16 32.37 -18.85
C LYS A 746 10.93 32.31 -17.93
N THR A 747 10.85 31.28 -17.10
CA THR A 747 9.75 31.06 -16.16
C THR A 747 10.27 30.76 -14.76
N LEU A 748 9.69 31.41 -13.76
CA LEU A 748 10.04 31.22 -12.35
C LEU A 748 8.78 31.08 -11.50
N ASN A 749 8.79 30.12 -10.57
CA ASN A 749 7.77 29.99 -9.54
C ASN A 749 8.38 30.08 -8.13
N ILE A 750 8.04 31.17 -7.42
CA ILE A 750 8.40 31.50 -6.03
C ILE A 750 7.15 31.68 -5.14
N SER A 751 6.00 31.17 -5.60
CA SER A 751 4.78 31.21 -4.79
C SER A 751 4.95 30.43 -3.48
N GLN A 752 4.25 30.84 -2.43
CA GLN A 752 4.31 30.22 -1.10
C GLN A 752 5.69 30.18 -0.41
N CYS A 753 6.75 30.78 -0.97
CA CYS A 753 8.04 30.97 -0.28
C CYS A 753 7.92 32.07 0.77
N PRO A 754 8.04 31.78 2.09
CA PRO A 754 7.79 32.75 3.15
C PRO A 754 8.98 33.68 3.44
N GLY A 755 10.19 33.33 3.00
CA GLY A 755 11.40 34.14 3.20
C GLY A 755 11.56 35.27 2.18
N ILE A 756 10.74 35.32 1.13
CA ILE A 756 10.81 36.33 0.07
C ILE A 756 9.78 37.44 0.34
N SER A 757 10.26 38.67 0.48
CA SER A 757 9.45 39.85 0.77
C SER A 757 8.54 40.27 -0.40
N THR A 758 7.49 41.04 -0.11
CA THR A 758 6.64 41.64 -1.15
C THR A 758 7.44 42.56 -2.07
N ASN A 759 8.36 43.35 -1.51
CA ASN A 759 9.28 44.22 -2.26
C ASN A 759 10.16 43.42 -3.22
N ALA A 760 10.76 42.30 -2.79
CA ALA A 760 11.53 41.44 -3.70
C ALA A 760 10.66 40.81 -4.81
N LYS A 761 9.41 40.44 -4.49
CA LYS A 761 8.43 39.98 -5.50
C LYS A 761 8.05 41.08 -6.50
N GLU A 762 8.04 42.34 -6.10
CA GLU A 762 7.77 43.48 -6.99
C GLU A 762 9.00 43.80 -7.87
N ILE A 763 10.21 43.81 -7.30
CA ILE A 763 11.46 44.00 -8.07
C ILE A 763 11.58 42.92 -9.17
N ILE A 764 11.32 41.65 -8.86
CA ILE A 764 11.42 40.57 -9.87
C ILE A 764 10.24 40.53 -10.86
N ARG A 765 9.08 41.14 -10.54
CA ARG A 765 8.01 41.42 -11.51
C ARG A 765 8.40 42.50 -12.52
N GLY A 766 9.26 43.45 -12.13
CA GLY A 766 9.81 44.49 -13.01
C GLY A 766 10.96 44.03 -13.92
N SER A 767 11.35 42.75 -13.88
CA SER A 767 12.51 42.25 -14.62
C SER A 767 12.15 41.78 -16.03
N GLU A 768 12.61 42.52 -17.05
CA GLU A 768 12.46 42.16 -18.48
C GLU A 768 13.09 40.81 -18.84
N LYS A 769 13.96 40.24 -17.98
CA LYS A 769 14.56 38.91 -18.18
C LYS A 769 13.52 37.78 -18.10
N LEU A 770 12.43 37.96 -17.34
CA LEU A 770 11.46 36.90 -17.03
C LEU A 770 10.20 37.04 -17.90
N GLN A 771 9.89 35.99 -18.67
CA GLN A 771 8.66 35.93 -19.48
C GLN A 771 7.43 35.55 -18.65
N ARG A 772 7.60 34.84 -17.53
CA ARG A 772 6.51 34.42 -16.65
C ARG A 772 6.98 34.25 -15.20
N LEU A 773 6.34 34.97 -14.29
CA LEU A 773 6.53 34.82 -12.85
C LEU A 773 5.25 34.26 -12.20
N ILE A 774 5.41 33.37 -11.22
CA ILE A 774 4.36 32.91 -10.31
C ILE A 774 4.86 33.18 -8.88
N ALA A 775 4.27 34.13 -8.16
CA ALA A 775 4.84 34.69 -6.91
C ALA A 775 3.80 35.24 -5.93
#